data_AF-A0A418TBB1-F1
#
_entry.id   AF-A0A418TBB1-F1
#
_cell.length_a   1.000
_cell.length_b   1.000
_cell.length_c   1.000
_cell.angle_alpha   90.00
_cell.angle_beta   90.00
_cell.angle_gamma   90.00
#
_symmetry.space_group_name_H-M   'P 1'
#
loop_
_entity.id
_entity.type
_entity.pdbx_description
1 polymer ?
#
loop_
_entity_poly.entity_id
_entity_poly.type
_entity_poly.pdbx_seq_one_letter_code
_entity_poly.pdbx_strand_id
1 'polypeptide(L)'
;MAEQMDFFAGTAAADRNYEADDIQVLEGLTAVRKRPGMYIGSTSTSGLHHLVWEIVDNAVDEHLAKFCSAIDVTLHKNGSITVYDNGRGIPTGMHKTGIPTPQVVFTILHAGGKFGGGGYKKSGGLHGVGASVTNALSEWLEVEIYRDGKIHKMRFEYWIDDKGKEHVGDPVTGLEIIGNTNRTGTKVTFKPDGRVFQTGTSFNYDTLAERLQEIAFLNSGLKVTIKDDRSGKIDVFHYEGGASQFVQYLNENKTVLHEVIHFAGDRDDIEVEVALQYNDGYTETIASFVNSIPTRGGGTHETGFKTAYTRVMNDYARKAALLKEKDKNLEGNDLREGMMAVINIKMSEVEFVGQTKDQLGSASARSAVDAVVTDKMQVFLEENPQIAQSLLKKAVQASKAREAARKAREEIRSGKKKSESSNLGGKLTPAQSKDYTRNELFIVEGDSAGGSAKQGRDSKHQAILPLKGKPMNPEKAKLADILKNDEYKAIISAIGAGVGPEFEAEESNYNKIIIMTDADTDGAHIQVLLLTFFYRYMKPLIDTGRIYIAQPPLYKITRKSGKLETVRYAWTDEQLQNYLKEYGKGYELQRYKGLGEMNPDQLWETTMNPESRTLLQVQIEDAAKAERRVSTLMGDKVDPRKRWIIENVDFTEYEE
;
A
#
# COMPACT_ATOMS: atom_id res chain seq x y z
N MET A 1 1.49 -67.28 -21.69
CA MET A 1 2.78 -66.81 -21.15
C MET A 1 3.45 -66.00 -22.23
N ALA A 2 3.93 -64.79 -21.89
CA ALA A 2 4.49 -63.75 -22.76
C ALA A 2 3.47 -63.02 -23.65
N GLU A 3 2.87 -61.95 -23.12
CA GLU A 3 2.48 -60.70 -23.83
C GLU A 3 1.62 -59.79 -22.91
N GLN A 4 2.10 -59.59 -21.68
CA GLN A 4 1.66 -58.52 -20.79
C GLN A 4 2.93 -58.03 -20.11
N MET A 5 3.58 -57.01 -20.67
CA MET A 5 4.60 -56.15 -20.03
C MET A 5 5.24 -55.26 -21.10
N ASP A 6 4.49 -54.31 -21.69
CA ASP A 6 5.15 -53.23 -22.45
C ASP A 6 4.29 -51.96 -22.62
N PHE A 7 3.77 -51.43 -21.51
CA PHE A 7 3.16 -50.08 -21.51
C PHE A 7 3.62 -49.19 -20.34
N PHE A 8 4.66 -49.62 -19.63
CA PHE A 8 5.36 -48.85 -18.59
C PHE A 8 6.86 -48.79 -18.89
N ALA A 9 7.24 -48.66 -20.18
CA ALA A 9 8.58 -48.22 -20.54
C ALA A 9 8.65 -46.71 -20.27
N GLY A 10 9.21 -46.38 -19.10
CA GLY A 10 9.25 -45.03 -18.55
C GLY A 10 9.78 -44.00 -19.55
N THR A 11 9.15 -42.83 -19.54
CA THR A 11 9.89 -41.59 -19.76
C THR A 11 10.96 -41.53 -18.70
N ALA A 12 12.14 -42.07 -19.01
CA ALA A 12 13.35 -41.83 -18.26
C ALA A 12 13.48 -40.30 -18.19
N ALA A 13 13.25 -39.76 -16.99
CA ALA A 13 13.71 -38.43 -16.67
C ALA A 13 15.19 -38.43 -17.03
N ALA A 14 15.59 -37.62 -18.01
CA ALA A 14 17.00 -37.42 -18.27
C ALA A 14 17.63 -37.04 -16.94
N ASP A 15 18.55 -37.87 -16.43
CA ASP A 15 19.43 -37.52 -15.33
C ASP A 15 20.19 -36.26 -15.78
N ARG A 16 19.63 -35.09 -15.49
CA ARG A 16 20.40 -33.85 -15.46
C ARG A 16 21.25 -33.95 -14.22
N ASN A 17 22.44 -34.50 -14.39
CA ASN A 17 23.52 -34.35 -13.44
C ASN A 17 23.63 -32.87 -13.10
N TYR A 18 23.26 -32.51 -11.87
CA TYR A 18 23.43 -31.18 -11.32
C TYR A 18 24.89 -31.04 -10.91
N GLU A 19 25.68 -30.43 -11.79
CA GLU A 19 27.13 -30.29 -11.63
C GLU A 19 27.50 -28.89 -11.14
N ALA A 20 28.77 -28.70 -10.76
CA ALA A 20 29.26 -27.40 -10.32
C ALA A 20 29.03 -26.27 -11.35
N ASP A 21 29.05 -26.59 -12.65
CA ASP A 21 28.84 -25.63 -13.75
C ASP A 21 27.37 -25.18 -13.89
N ASP A 22 26.42 -25.86 -13.24
CA ASP A 22 25.02 -25.42 -13.18
C ASP A 22 24.81 -24.30 -12.14
N ILE A 23 25.81 -24.04 -11.28
CA ILE A 23 25.79 -22.93 -10.33
C ILE A 23 26.09 -21.61 -11.06
N GLN A 24 25.05 -20.83 -11.34
CA GLN A 24 25.20 -19.50 -11.91
C GLN A 24 25.38 -18.44 -10.83
N VAL A 25 26.52 -17.75 -10.85
CA VAL A 25 26.76 -16.53 -10.05
C VAL A 25 26.28 -15.33 -10.86
N LEU A 26 25.32 -14.59 -10.30
CA LEU A 26 24.87 -13.32 -10.87
C LEU A 26 25.65 -12.18 -10.20
N GLU A 27 26.52 -11.54 -10.95
CA GLU A 27 27.33 -10.43 -10.45
C GLU A 27 26.62 -9.07 -10.64
N GLY A 28 26.82 -8.17 -9.67
CA GLY A 28 26.42 -6.77 -9.77
C GLY A 28 24.94 -6.54 -10.11
N LEU A 29 24.69 -5.62 -11.04
CA LEU A 29 23.34 -5.20 -11.42
C LEU A 29 22.54 -6.26 -12.21
N THR A 30 23.21 -7.25 -12.79
CA THR A 30 22.55 -8.37 -13.47
C THR A 30 21.68 -9.18 -12.51
N ALA A 31 22.12 -9.33 -11.25
CA ALA A 31 21.33 -9.98 -10.20
C ALA A 31 20.02 -9.23 -9.93
N VAL A 32 20.09 -7.90 -9.87
CA VAL A 32 18.91 -7.02 -9.67
C VAL A 32 17.91 -7.20 -10.79
N ARG A 33 18.39 -7.14 -12.04
CA ARG A 33 17.53 -7.21 -13.22
C ARG A 33 16.87 -8.57 -13.42
N LYS A 34 17.53 -9.67 -13.03
CA LYS A 34 16.91 -11.02 -13.07
C LYS A 34 15.87 -11.24 -11.96
N ARG A 35 15.98 -10.54 -10.82
CA ARG A 35 15.10 -10.68 -9.66
C ARG A 35 14.63 -9.32 -9.12
N PRO A 36 13.96 -8.48 -9.94
CA PRO A 36 13.62 -7.11 -9.57
C PRO A 36 12.69 -7.04 -8.35
N GLY A 37 11.74 -7.98 -8.22
CA GLY A 37 10.81 -8.01 -7.09
C GLY A 37 11.48 -8.08 -5.71
N MET A 38 12.70 -8.62 -5.61
CA MET A 38 13.44 -8.63 -4.34
C MET A 38 13.91 -7.23 -3.91
N TYR A 39 14.06 -6.30 -4.85
CA TYR A 39 14.60 -4.96 -4.61
C TYR A 39 13.52 -3.89 -4.61
N ILE A 40 12.52 -4.02 -5.49
CA ILE A 40 11.45 -3.01 -5.69
C ILE A 40 10.04 -3.55 -5.38
N GLY A 41 9.95 -4.74 -4.78
CA GLY A 41 8.69 -5.38 -4.39
C GLY A 41 7.95 -6.05 -5.56
N SER A 42 7.70 -5.31 -6.64
CA SER A 42 6.95 -5.80 -7.81
C SER A 42 7.52 -5.24 -9.12
N THR A 43 7.14 -5.82 -10.26
CA THR A 43 7.38 -5.25 -11.60
C THR A 43 6.12 -4.61 -12.19
N SER A 44 5.17 -4.24 -11.34
CA SER A 44 3.96 -3.49 -11.72
C SER A 44 4.18 -1.99 -11.53
N THR A 45 3.11 -1.20 -11.68
CA THR A 45 3.12 0.25 -11.47
C THR A 45 3.68 0.66 -10.10
N SER A 46 3.46 -0.14 -9.03
CA SER A 46 3.99 0.18 -7.70
C SER A 46 5.52 0.11 -7.65
N GLY A 47 6.11 -0.94 -8.22
CA GLY A 47 7.57 -1.05 -8.35
C GLY A 47 8.18 0.00 -9.27
N LEU A 48 7.44 0.42 -10.32
CA LEU A 48 7.85 1.51 -11.21
C LEU A 48 7.97 2.84 -10.44
N HIS A 49 6.97 3.18 -9.63
CA HIS A 49 7.03 4.37 -8.77
C HIS A 49 8.10 4.26 -7.70
N HIS A 50 8.38 3.05 -7.21
CA HIS A 50 9.47 2.81 -6.24
C HIS A 50 10.84 3.27 -6.75
N LEU A 51 11.11 3.16 -8.06
CA LEU A 51 12.33 3.70 -8.66
C LEU A 51 12.47 5.22 -8.49
N VAL A 52 11.34 5.93 -8.55
CA VAL A 52 11.29 7.38 -8.37
C VAL A 52 11.54 7.73 -6.89
N TRP A 53 10.93 6.97 -5.98
CA TRP A 53 11.09 7.15 -4.53
C TRP A 53 12.54 7.03 -4.10
N GLU A 54 13.28 6.05 -4.61
CA GLU A 54 14.70 5.90 -4.27
C GLU A 54 15.56 7.12 -4.67
N ILE A 55 15.22 7.80 -5.76
CA ILE A 55 15.93 9.02 -6.19
C ILE A 55 15.45 10.24 -5.41
N VAL A 56 14.14 10.37 -5.19
CA VAL A 56 13.55 11.46 -4.39
C VAL A 56 14.02 11.41 -2.93
N ASP A 57 14.08 10.23 -2.32
CA ASP A 57 14.54 10.06 -0.94
C ASP A 57 15.99 10.50 -0.78
N ASN A 58 16.86 10.24 -1.76
CA ASN A 58 18.23 10.77 -1.77
C ASN A 58 18.26 12.32 -1.82
N ALA A 59 17.35 12.93 -2.58
CA ALA A 59 17.21 14.39 -2.64
C ALA A 59 16.65 14.96 -1.33
N VAL A 60 15.74 14.25 -0.66
CA VAL A 60 15.21 14.62 0.66
C VAL A 60 16.30 14.50 1.73
N ASP A 61 17.19 13.51 1.64
CA ASP A 61 18.34 13.39 2.56
C ASP A 61 19.26 14.62 2.50
N GLU A 62 19.42 15.26 1.33
CA GLU A 62 20.13 16.55 1.22
C GLU A 62 19.40 17.70 1.94
N HIS A 63 18.06 17.67 1.98
CA HIS A 63 17.26 18.64 2.73
C HIS A 63 17.37 18.40 4.24
N LEU A 64 17.30 17.14 4.67
CA LEU A 64 17.52 16.77 6.07
C LEU A 64 18.92 17.19 6.55
N ALA A 65 19.93 17.13 5.68
CA ALA A 65 21.26 17.64 5.91
C ALA A 65 21.39 19.18 5.80
N LYS A 66 20.29 19.90 5.54
CA LYS A 66 20.20 21.38 5.43
C LYS A 66 20.92 21.99 4.22
N PHE A 67 21.11 21.23 3.15
CA PHE A 67 21.74 21.72 1.92
C PHE A 67 20.78 21.87 0.74
N CYS A 68 19.63 21.19 0.75
CA CYS A 68 18.61 21.27 -0.29
C CYS A 68 17.39 22.06 0.21
N SER A 69 16.84 22.92 -0.65
CA SER A 69 15.61 23.70 -0.40
C SER A 69 14.54 23.49 -1.47
N ALA A 70 14.88 22.87 -2.61
CA ALA A 70 13.97 22.64 -3.72
C ALA A 70 14.24 21.30 -4.42
N ILE A 71 13.17 20.55 -4.67
CA ILE A 71 13.16 19.33 -5.47
C ILE A 71 12.15 19.48 -6.59
N ASP A 72 12.56 19.22 -7.83
CA ASP A 72 11.70 19.27 -9.00
C ASP A 72 11.62 17.88 -9.67
N VAL A 73 10.41 17.38 -9.86
CA VAL A 73 10.12 16.10 -10.53
C VAL A 73 9.38 16.38 -11.84
N THR A 74 9.90 15.90 -12.97
CA THR A 74 9.31 16.12 -14.30
C THR A 74 9.06 14.81 -15.02
N LEU A 75 7.82 14.55 -15.40
CA LEU A 75 7.42 13.43 -16.25
C LEU A 75 7.46 13.89 -17.71
N HIS A 76 8.21 13.18 -18.55
CA HIS A 76 8.44 13.55 -19.94
C HIS A 76 7.53 12.79 -20.91
N LYS A 77 7.30 13.37 -22.10
CA LYS A 77 6.49 12.76 -23.19
C LYS A 77 7.06 11.44 -23.70
N ASN A 78 8.37 11.21 -23.58
CA ASN A 78 9.04 9.99 -24.02
C ASN A 78 8.99 8.85 -22.98
N GLY A 79 8.26 9.02 -21.88
CA GLY A 79 8.14 8.04 -20.79
C GLY A 79 9.32 8.04 -19.81
N SER A 80 10.27 8.97 -19.94
CA SER A 80 11.32 9.19 -18.93
C SER A 80 10.85 10.11 -17.81
N ILE A 81 11.55 10.09 -16.68
CA ILE A 81 11.32 10.98 -15.55
C ILE A 81 12.63 11.62 -15.10
N THR A 82 12.57 12.88 -14.72
CA THR A 82 13.69 13.63 -14.13
C THR A 82 13.38 13.96 -12.67
N VAL A 83 14.36 13.77 -11.80
CA VAL A 83 14.38 14.33 -10.45
C VAL A 83 15.59 15.26 -10.34
N TYR A 84 15.36 16.50 -9.95
CA TYR A 84 16.39 17.50 -9.69
C TYR A 84 16.33 17.97 -8.25
N ASP A 85 17.47 18.07 -7.58
CA ASP A 85 17.64 18.70 -6.28
C ASP A 85 18.66 19.83 -6.37
N ASN A 86 18.50 20.86 -5.53
CA ASN A 86 19.48 21.95 -5.42
C ASN A 86 20.46 21.78 -4.23
N GLY A 87 20.71 20.54 -3.81
CA GLY A 87 21.63 20.20 -2.72
C GLY A 87 23.11 20.37 -3.09
N ARG A 88 23.99 19.61 -2.41
CA ARG A 88 25.45 19.72 -2.61
C ARG A 88 25.94 19.12 -3.93
N GLY A 89 25.17 18.23 -4.54
CA GLY A 89 25.59 17.40 -5.67
C GLY A 89 26.43 16.20 -5.25
N ILE A 90 26.23 15.04 -5.90
CA ILE A 90 27.02 13.82 -5.69
C ILE A 90 28.53 14.13 -5.85
N PRO A 91 29.43 13.63 -5.00
CA PRO A 91 30.87 13.83 -5.18
C PRO A 91 31.32 13.36 -6.57
N THR A 92 32.15 14.15 -7.25
CA THR A 92 32.60 13.88 -8.63
C THR A 92 34.04 13.37 -8.72
N GLY A 93 34.75 13.35 -7.58
CA GLY A 93 36.13 12.85 -7.50
C GLY A 93 36.24 11.33 -7.68
N MET A 94 37.47 10.86 -7.92
CA MET A 94 37.79 9.44 -7.97
C MET A 94 37.59 8.78 -6.59
N HIS A 95 36.86 7.67 -6.57
CA HIS A 95 36.70 6.86 -5.38
C HIS A 95 37.93 5.96 -5.14
N LYS A 96 38.06 5.40 -3.94
CA LYS A 96 39.15 4.46 -3.57
C LYS A 96 39.22 3.21 -4.47
N THR A 97 38.12 2.88 -5.14
CA THR A 97 38.04 1.79 -6.12
C THR A 97 38.65 2.14 -7.48
N GLY A 98 39.10 3.37 -7.69
CA GLY A 98 39.76 3.81 -8.93
C GLY A 98 38.81 4.28 -10.04
N ILE A 99 37.50 4.30 -9.78
CA ILE A 99 36.47 4.84 -10.70
C ILE A 99 35.81 6.09 -10.11
N PRO A 100 35.19 6.97 -10.94
CA PRO A 100 34.50 8.15 -10.44
C PRO A 100 33.40 7.79 -9.45
N THR A 101 33.24 8.60 -8.40
CA THR A 101 32.23 8.35 -7.35
C THR A 101 30.79 8.26 -7.90
N PRO A 102 30.37 9.04 -8.92
CA PRO A 102 29.04 8.85 -9.52
C PRO A 102 28.86 7.45 -10.12
N GLN A 103 29.91 6.90 -10.76
CA GLN A 103 29.88 5.54 -11.28
C GLN A 103 29.68 4.53 -10.15
N VAL A 104 30.41 4.67 -9.03
CA VAL A 104 30.26 3.82 -7.85
C VAL A 104 28.82 3.81 -7.35
N VAL A 105 28.20 4.99 -7.22
CA VAL A 105 26.82 5.13 -6.70
C VAL A 105 25.78 4.45 -7.60
N PHE A 106 25.97 4.48 -8.92
CA PHE A 106 25.00 3.93 -9.87
C PHE A 106 25.30 2.49 -10.33
N THR A 107 26.51 1.95 -10.12
CA THR A 107 26.87 0.60 -10.61
C THR A 107 27.21 -0.39 -9.51
N ILE A 108 27.48 0.05 -8.27
CA ILE A 108 27.87 -0.84 -7.17
C ILE A 108 26.76 -0.85 -6.12
N LEU A 109 26.21 -2.04 -5.85
CA LEU A 109 25.26 -2.25 -4.76
C LEU A 109 25.91 -1.98 -3.41
N HIS A 110 25.15 -1.43 -2.46
CA HIS A 110 25.62 -1.11 -1.10
C HIS A 110 26.74 -0.07 -1.06
N ALA A 111 26.80 0.82 -2.04
CA ALA A 111 27.76 1.91 -2.09
C ALA A 111 27.08 3.26 -1.80
N GLY A 112 27.56 3.98 -0.80
CA GLY A 112 27.03 5.31 -0.48
C GLY A 112 27.69 5.97 0.73
N GLY A 113 27.59 7.30 0.82
CA GLY A 113 28.13 8.08 1.95
C GLY A 113 27.36 7.92 3.27
N LYS A 114 26.37 7.01 3.30
CA LYS A 114 25.40 6.83 4.39
C LYS A 114 25.86 5.81 5.44
N PHE A 115 26.90 5.02 5.15
CA PHE A 115 27.43 3.97 6.04
C PHE A 115 28.54 4.43 7.01
N GLY A 116 29.05 5.66 6.85
CA GLY A 116 30.25 6.13 7.55
C GLY A 116 30.03 7.26 8.56
N GLY A 117 28.78 7.59 8.90
CA GLY A 117 28.41 8.63 9.87
C GLY A 117 28.75 10.08 9.50
N GLY A 118 29.64 10.32 8.53
CA GLY A 118 30.13 11.67 8.19
C GLY A 118 29.35 12.42 7.10
N GLY A 119 28.56 11.73 6.26
CA GLY A 119 27.88 12.35 5.11
C GLY A 119 26.46 12.85 5.39
N TYR A 120 25.70 12.08 6.18
CA TYR A 120 24.33 12.36 6.59
C TYR A 120 24.14 11.86 8.03
N LYS A 121 23.68 12.73 8.94
CA LYS A 121 23.40 12.35 10.33
C LYS A 121 22.05 11.65 10.48
N LYS A 122 21.03 12.08 9.72
CA LYS A 122 19.67 11.51 9.69
C LYS A 122 19.27 11.28 8.23
N SER A 123 18.92 10.06 7.85
CA SER A 123 18.72 9.65 6.45
C SER A 123 17.70 8.52 6.33
N GLY A 124 16.84 8.57 5.32
CA GLY A 124 15.90 7.49 4.99
C GLY A 124 16.54 6.35 4.17
N GLY A 125 17.55 6.66 3.37
CA GLY A 125 18.28 5.64 2.61
C GLY A 125 19.34 4.96 3.46
N LEU A 126 19.17 3.67 3.80
CA LEU A 126 20.10 2.95 4.68
C LEU A 126 20.89 1.86 3.94
N HIS A 127 20.37 1.37 2.82
CA HIS A 127 20.89 0.18 2.15
C HIS A 127 21.90 0.45 1.05
N GLY A 128 22.00 1.71 0.56
CA GLY A 128 22.94 2.08 -0.50
C GLY A 128 22.71 1.35 -1.83
N VAL A 129 21.48 0.92 -2.11
CA VAL A 129 21.13 0.19 -3.35
C VAL A 129 20.20 0.97 -4.28
N GLY A 130 19.42 1.93 -3.77
CA GLY A 130 18.35 2.59 -4.53
C GLY A 130 18.75 3.11 -5.92
N ALA A 131 19.74 4.01 -5.97
CA ALA A 131 20.21 4.60 -7.23
C ALA A 131 20.73 3.55 -8.22
N SER A 132 21.46 2.55 -7.72
CA SER A 132 21.99 1.46 -8.54
C SER A 132 20.90 0.51 -9.06
N VAL A 133 19.83 0.28 -8.28
CA VAL A 133 18.64 -0.49 -8.71
C VAL A 133 17.87 0.29 -9.77
N THR A 134 17.68 1.60 -9.59
CA THR A 134 17.07 2.46 -10.63
C THR A 134 17.86 2.42 -11.92
N ASN A 135 19.19 2.43 -11.87
CA ASN A 135 20.03 2.24 -13.05
C ASN A 135 19.83 0.86 -13.71
N ALA A 136 19.89 -0.22 -12.92
CA ALA A 136 19.75 -1.59 -13.42
C ALA A 136 18.42 -1.86 -14.15
N LEU A 137 17.35 -1.23 -13.70
CA LEU A 137 15.98 -1.43 -14.20
C LEU A 137 15.55 -0.37 -15.23
N SER A 138 16.48 0.48 -15.67
CA SER A 138 16.28 1.46 -16.73
C SER A 138 16.80 0.99 -18.08
N GLU A 139 16.19 1.46 -19.16
CA GLU A 139 16.75 1.36 -20.51
C GLU A 139 18.01 2.23 -20.61
N TRP A 140 17.92 3.45 -20.06
CA TRP A 140 19.04 4.36 -19.87
C TRP A 140 18.81 5.24 -18.64
N LEU A 141 19.92 5.66 -18.02
CA LEU A 141 19.96 6.63 -16.94
C LEU A 141 21.06 7.66 -17.24
N GLU A 142 20.74 8.93 -17.04
CA GLU A 142 21.66 10.04 -17.19
C GLU A 142 21.69 10.86 -15.89
N VAL A 143 22.90 11.17 -15.43
CA VAL A 143 23.11 12.03 -14.26
C VAL A 143 23.89 13.28 -14.69
N GLU A 144 23.35 14.45 -14.35
CA GLU A 144 24.06 15.72 -14.37
C GLU A 144 24.31 16.18 -12.93
N ILE A 145 25.55 16.54 -12.61
CA ILE A 145 25.96 16.99 -11.28
C ILE A 145 26.50 18.41 -11.40
N TYR A 146 25.90 19.32 -10.64
CA TYR A 146 26.34 20.70 -10.52
C TYR A 146 27.17 20.82 -9.23
N ARG A 147 28.49 20.86 -9.36
CA ARG A 147 29.40 20.87 -8.21
C ARG A 147 30.75 21.52 -8.57
N ASP A 148 31.36 22.21 -7.63
CA ASP A 148 32.70 22.82 -7.77
C ASP A 148 32.82 23.73 -9.02
N GLY A 149 31.76 24.47 -9.32
CA GLY A 149 31.70 25.41 -10.46
C GLY A 149 31.49 24.75 -11.83
N LYS A 150 31.30 23.43 -11.88
CA LYS A 150 31.25 22.63 -13.12
C LYS A 150 29.96 21.83 -13.23
N ILE A 151 29.60 21.53 -14.47
CA ILE A 151 28.53 20.61 -14.84
C ILE A 151 29.17 19.32 -15.29
N HIS A 152 29.01 18.27 -14.49
CA HIS A 152 29.47 16.92 -14.82
C HIS A 152 28.32 16.11 -15.37
N LYS A 153 28.54 15.31 -16.41
CA LYS A 153 27.53 14.45 -17.01
C LYS A 153 28.06 13.02 -17.19
N MET A 154 27.21 12.05 -16.90
CA MET A 154 27.50 10.63 -17.09
C MET A 154 26.23 9.87 -17.50
N ARG A 155 26.36 8.94 -18.44
CA ARG A 155 25.24 8.15 -18.97
C ARG A 155 25.51 6.65 -18.82
N PHE A 156 24.45 5.93 -18.47
CA PHE A 156 24.41 4.49 -18.27
C PHE A 156 23.30 3.89 -19.12
N GLU A 157 23.51 2.71 -19.68
CA GLU A 157 22.51 2.04 -20.53
C GLU A 157 22.47 0.54 -20.31
N TYR A 158 21.35 -0.06 -20.69
CA TYR A 158 21.27 -1.49 -20.94
C TYR A 158 21.52 -1.80 -22.41
N TRP A 159 22.39 -2.76 -22.68
CA TRP A 159 22.64 -3.27 -24.02
C TRP A 159 23.10 -4.73 -23.98
N ILE A 160 23.12 -5.39 -25.14
CA ILE A 160 23.58 -6.76 -25.30
C ILE A 160 24.73 -6.73 -26.31
N ASP A 161 25.86 -7.36 -25.98
CA ASP A 161 27.00 -7.43 -26.89
C ASP A 161 26.78 -8.46 -28.02
N ASP A 162 27.66 -8.47 -29.02
CA ASP A 162 27.60 -9.39 -30.15
C ASP A 162 27.68 -10.88 -29.75
N LYS A 163 28.10 -11.17 -28.50
CA LYS A 163 28.21 -12.51 -27.93
C LYS A 163 26.98 -12.88 -27.09
N GLY A 164 25.97 -12.02 -27.02
CA GLY A 164 24.77 -12.24 -26.23
C GLY A 164 24.93 -11.97 -24.73
N LYS A 165 26.03 -11.35 -24.30
CA LYS A 165 26.22 -10.95 -22.90
C LYS A 165 25.41 -9.69 -22.60
N GLU A 166 24.60 -9.74 -21.55
CA GLU A 166 23.86 -8.57 -21.06
C GLU A 166 24.79 -7.62 -20.29
N HIS A 167 24.71 -6.34 -20.63
CA HIS A 167 25.35 -5.24 -19.93
C HIS A 167 24.26 -4.41 -19.26
N VAL A 168 24.24 -4.41 -17.93
CA VAL A 168 23.12 -3.90 -17.14
C VAL A 168 23.52 -2.63 -16.40
N GLY A 169 23.05 -1.47 -16.87
CA GLY A 169 23.36 -0.18 -16.25
C GLY A 169 24.84 0.20 -16.37
N ASP A 170 25.51 -0.29 -17.41
CA ASP A 170 26.93 -0.04 -17.64
C ASP A 170 27.14 1.40 -18.14
N PRO A 171 28.26 2.06 -17.76
CA PRO A 171 28.56 3.40 -18.21
C PRO A 171 28.90 3.41 -19.70
N VAL A 172 28.16 4.18 -20.50
CA VAL A 172 28.42 4.37 -21.93
C VAL A 172 29.26 5.62 -22.21
N THR A 173 29.36 6.52 -21.24
CA THR A 173 30.27 7.67 -21.26
C THR A 173 31.14 7.66 -20.01
N GLY A 174 32.29 8.34 -20.07
CA GLY A 174 33.01 8.75 -18.85
C GLY A 174 32.26 9.83 -18.08
N LEU A 175 32.84 10.29 -16.96
CA LEU A 175 32.38 11.48 -16.26
C LEU A 175 32.90 12.73 -16.98
N GLU A 176 32.09 13.29 -17.87
CA GLU A 176 32.46 14.41 -18.73
C GLU A 176 32.13 15.76 -18.07
N ILE A 177 32.95 16.78 -18.31
CA ILE A 177 32.63 18.16 -17.91
C ILE A 177 32.02 18.85 -19.14
N ILE A 178 30.72 19.15 -19.08
CA ILE A 178 29.96 19.70 -20.22
C ILE A 178 29.79 21.21 -20.14
N GLY A 179 30.21 21.85 -19.05
CA GLY A 179 30.14 23.30 -18.89
C GLY A 179 30.49 23.79 -17.49
N ASN A 180 30.40 25.10 -17.31
CA ASN A 180 30.55 25.78 -16.01
C ASN A 180 29.17 26.18 -15.46
N THR A 181 29.06 26.29 -14.14
CA THR A 181 27.80 26.65 -13.46
C THR A 181 28.09 27.34 -12.14
N ASN A 182 27.17 28.21 -11.70
CA ASN A 182 27.16 28.77 -10.35
C ASN A 182 26.15 28.05 -9.44
N ARG A 183 25.45 27.04 -9.96
CA ARG A 183 24.45 26.25 -9.23
C ARG A 183 25.11 25.03 -8.57
N THR A 184 24.45 24.51 -7.56
CA THR A 184 24.74 23.18 -6.99
C THR A 184 23.53 22.26 -7.14
N GLY A 185 23.77 20.95 -7.05
CA GLY A 185 22.71 19.95 -7.04
C GLY A 185 22.98 18.75 -7.92
N THR A 186 22.02 17.84 -7.98
CA THR A 186 22.03 16.68 -8.86
C THR A 186 20.75 16.63 -9.68
N LYS A 187 20.86 16.28 -10.96
CA LYS A 187 19.73 15.97 -11.83
C LYS A 187 19.89 14.54 -12.33
N VAL A 188 18.96 13.68 -11.97
CA VAL A 188 18.91 12.29 -12.45
C VAL A 188 17.72 12.17 -13.39
N THR A 189 17.97 11.72 -14.61
CA THR A 189 16.92 11.43 -15.59
C THR A 189 17.03 9.98 -16.01
N PHE A 190 15.94 9.23 -15.93
CA PHE A 190 15.95 7.82 -16.33
C PHE A 190 14.68 7.42 -17.06
N LYS A 191 14.81 6.42 -17.94
CA LYS A 191 13.70 5.81 -18.66
C LYS A 191 13.57 4.34 -18.23
N PRO A 192 12.48 3.94 -17.57
CA PRO A 192 12.26 2.55 -17.16
C PRO A 192 12.27 1.59 -18.35
N ASP A 193 12.77 0.38 -18.13
CA ASP A 193 12.89 -0.61 -19.19
C ASP A 193 11.60 -1.45 -19.39
N GLY A 194 10.97 -1.34 -20.56
CA GLY A 194 9.77 -2.12 -20.91
C GLY A 194 9.99 -3.64 -20.94
N ARG A 195 11.24 -4.12 -21.03
CA ARG A 195 11.57 -5.56 -20.92
C ARG A 195 11.39 -6.09 -19.50
N VAL A 196 11.59 -5.23 -18.50
CA VAL A 196 11.41 -5.54 -17.08
C VAL A 196 9.95 -5.28 -16.68
N PHE A 197 9.42 -4.11 -17.03
CA PHE A 197 8.07 -3.68 -16.70
C PHE A 197 7.07 -4.05 -17.80
N GLN A 198 6.79 -5.35 -17.93
CA GLN A 198 5.95 -5.89 -19.01
C GLN A 198 4.49 -5.41 -18.95
N THR A 199 4.02 -5.00 -17.78
CA THR A 199 2.67 -4.44 -17.59
C THR A 199 2.55 -2.98 -18.04
N GLY A 200 3.66 -2.31 -18.37
CA GLY A 200 3.72 -0.92 -18.82
C GLY A 200 4.68 -0.05 -18.01
N THR A 201 5.15 1.02 -18.64
CA THR A 201 6.13 1.98 -18.09
C THR A 201 5.55 3.38 -17.87
N SER A 202 4.22 3.51 -17.84
CA SER A 202 3.56 4.80 -17.64
C SER A 202 3.54 5.19 -16.17
N PHE A 203 4.17 6.31 -15.84
CA PHE A 203 4.07 6.90 -14.51
C PHE A 203 2.70 7.55 -14.30
N ASN A 204 2.01 7.16 -13.23
CA ASN A 204 0.81 7.86 -12.75
C ASN A 204 1.20 9.18 -12.05
N TYR A 205 0.67 10.30 -12.52
CA TYR A 205 0.97 11.63 -11.97
C TYR A 205 0.40 11.80 -10.56
N ASP A 206 -0.85 11.43 -10.32
CA ASP A 206 -1.52 11.71 -9.05
C ASP A 206 -0.90 10.92 -7.89
N THR A 207 -0.51 9.66 -8.13
CA THR A 207 0.28 8.88 -7.16
C THR A 207 1.61 9.57 -6.82
N LEU A 208 2.28 10.14 -7.83
CA LEU A 208 3.53 10.88 -7.64
C LEU A 208 3.31 12.19 -6.87
N ALA A 209 2.34 12.99 -7.30
CA ALA A 209 1.99 14.27 -6.70
C ALA A 209 1.59 14.12 -5.23
N GLU A 210 0.73 13.16 -4.90
CA GLU A 210 0.29 12.89 -3.53
C GLU A 210 1.48 12.58 -2.61
N ARG A 211 2.41 11.72 -3.04
CA ARG A 211 3.58 11.38 -2.22
C ARG A 211 4.55 12.56 -2.07
N LEU A 212 4.77 13.33 -3.12
CA LEU A 212 5.62 14.51 -3.09
C LEU A 212 5.04 15.60 -2.19
N GLN A 213 3.70 15.72 -2.15
CA GLN A 213 3.00 16.61 -1.22
C GLN A 213 3.24 16.20 0.24
N GLU A 214 3.18 14.91 0.57
CA GLU A 214 3.50 14.41 1.92
C GLU A 214 4.94 14.71 2.32
N ILE A 215 5.89 14.49 1.40
CA ILE A 215 7.30 14.82 1.63
C ILE A 215 7.44 16.32 1.96
N ALA A 216 6.73 17.19 1.23
CA ALA A 216 6.75 18.63 1.51
C ALA A 216 6.12 18.97 2.88
N PHE A 217 5.07 18.27 3.31
CA PHE A 217 4.49 18.45 4.65
C PHE A 217 5.48 18.05 5.76
N LEU A 218 6.15 16.90 5.61
CA LEU A 218 7.07 16.35 6.62
C LEU A 218 8.41 17.10 6.70
N ASN A 219 8.72 17.92 5.70
CA ASN A 219 9.96 18.65 5.56
C ASN A 219 9.66 20.14 5.43
N SER A 220 9.40 20.80 6.56
CA SER A 220 9.06 22.22 6.60
C SER A 220 10.08 23.09 5.87
N GLY A 221 9.61 23.93 4.96
CA GLY A 221 10.43 24.81 4.13
C GLY A 221 11.04 24.14 2.88
N LEU A 222 10.79 22.86 2.64
CA LEU A 222 11.14 22.20 1.38
C LEU A 222 10.09 22.52 0.32
N LYS A 223 10.53 23.11 -0.80
CA LYS A 223 9.69 23.28 -1.98
C LYS A 223 9.79 22.04 -2.85
N VAL A 224 8.66 21.42 -3.19
CA VAL A 224 8.60 20.28 -4.10
C VAL A 224 7.70 20.60 -5.28
N THR A 225 8.22 20.52 -6.49
CA THR A 225 7.46 20.73 -7.73
C THR A 225 7.29 19.41 -8.45
N ILE A 226 6.09 19.13 -8.96
CA ILE A 226 5.86 18.06 -9.94
C ILE A 226 5.27 18.66 -11.21
N LYS A 227 5.80 18.23 -12.36
CA LYS A 227 5.37 18.66 -13.68
C LYS A 227 5.14 17.45 -14.59
N ASP A 228 4.02 17.46 -15.30
CA ASP A 228 3.73 16.47 -16.35
C ASP A 228 3.76 17.14 -17.72
N ASP A 229 4.81 16.88 -18.50
CA ASP A 229 4.91 17.43 -19.87
C ASP A 229 3.93 16.76 -20.84
N ARG A 230 3.30 15.64 -20.45
CA ARG A 230 2.28 14.96 -21.28
C ARG A 230 0.97 15.74 -21.26
N SER A 231 0.52 16.18 -20.09
CA SER A 231 -0.76 16.89 -19.88
C SER A 231 -0.60 18.40 -19.68
N GLY A 232 0.60 18.88 -19.36
CA GLY A 232 0.88 20.27 -18.97
C GLY A 232 0.53 20.59 -17.51
N LYS A 233 0.10 19.60 -16.70
CA LYS A 233 -0.24 19.77 -15.28
C LYS A 233 1.02 20.06 -14.47
N ILE A 234 0.92 21.01 -13.53
CA ILE A 234 2.01 21.41 -12.64
C ILE A 234 1.43 21.66 -11.24
N ASP A 235 1.99 20.97 -10.24
CA ASP A 235 1.69 21.22 -8.83
C ASP A 235 2.96 21.64 -8.08
N VAL A 236 2.81 22.61 -7.19
CA VAL A 236 3.89 23.12 -6.34
C VAL A 236 3.48 23.00 -4.88
N PHE A 237 4.25 22.24 -4.13
CA PHE A 237 4.03 22.00 -2.70
C PHE A 237 5.09 22.73 -1.89
N HIS A 238 4.66 23.54 -0.92
CA HIS A 238 5.54 24.23 0.01
C HIS A 238 4.78 24.50 1.30
N TYR A 239 5.26 23.92 2.40
CA TYR A 239 4.60 23.95 3.70
C TYR A 239 5.59 24.32 4.79
N GLU A 240 5.16 25.15 5.73
CA GLU A 240 5.99 25.58 6.87
C GLU A 240 5.52 24.95 8.19
N GLY A 241 4.26 24.52 8.26
CA GLY A 241 3.63 24.05 9.50
C GLY A 241 3.84 22.57 9.82
N GLY A 242 4.66 21.85 9.05
CA GLY A 242 5.10 20.50 9.38
C GLY A 242 3.95 19.51 9.56
N ALA A 243 4.06 18.67 10.60
CA ALA A 243 3.04 17.69 10.94
C ALA A 243 1.67 18.33 11.24
N SER A 244 1.65 19.58 11.76
CA SER A 244 0.42 20.27 12.11
C SER A 244 -0.44 20.57 10.88
N GLN A 245 0.15 21.17 9.84
CA GLN A 245 -0.53 21.39 8.56
C GLN A 245 -0.93 20.08 7.87
N PHE A 246 -0.15 19.02 8.04
CA PHE A 246 -0.50 17.73 7.47
C PHE A 246 -1.78 17.14 8.10
N VAL A 247 -1.90 17.21 9.43
CA VAL A 247 -3.14 16.79 10.13
C VAL A 247 -4.35 17.62 9.67
N GLN A 248 -4.19 18.93 9.49
CA GLN A 248 -5.27 19.79 8.96
C GLN A 248 -5.70 19.35 7.56
N TYR A 249 -4.73 19.07 6.68
CA TYR A 249 -4.98 18.57 5.33
C TYR A 249 -5.72 17.22 5.33
N LEU A 250 -5.35 16.31 6.23
CA LEU A 250 -6.03 15.01 6.35
C LEU A 250 -7.46 15.14 6.91
N ASN A 251 -7.73 16.17 7.72
CA ASN A 251 -9.04 16.43 8.32
C ASN A 251 -9.92 17.42 7.52
N GLU A 252 -9.45 17.97 6.39
CA GLU A 252 -10.18 18.97 5.59
C GLU A 252 -11.64 18.55 5.28
N ASN A 253 -11.84 17.26 5.00
CA ASN A 253 -13.14 16.68 4.67
C ASN A 253 -13.92 16.14 5.87
N LYS A 254 -13.49 16.40 7.11
CA LYS A 254 -14.13 15.95 8.35
C LYS A 254 -14.63 17.13 9.19
N THR A 255 -15.40 16.85 10.26
CA THR A 255 -15.74 17.86 11.27
C THR A 255 -14.75 17.73 12.42
N VAL A 256 -13.92 18.75 12.63
CA VAL A 256 -12.92 18.75 13.70
C VAL A 256 -13.52 19.20 15.03
N LEU A 257 -13.02 18.64 16.14
CA LEU A 257 -13.53 18.93 17.48
C LEU A 257 -12.75 20.03 18.21
N HIS A 258 -11.51 20.28 17.79
CA HIS A 258 -10.62 21.29 18.37
C HIS A 258 -9.49 21.65 17.38
N GLU A 259 -8.70 22.67 17.69
CA GLU A 259 -7.49 23.04 16.94
C GLU A 259 -6.40 21.97 17.06
N VAL A 260 -5.49 21.90 16.09
CA VAL A 260 -4.45 20.86 16.07
C VAL A 260 -3.54 20.98 17.29
N ILE A 261 -3.37 19.86 17.99
CA ILE A 261 -2.39 19.71 19.06
C ILE A 261 -1.08 19.35 18.40
N HIS A 262 -0.08 20.22 18.50
CA HIS A 262 1.23 20.01 17.88
C HIS A 262 2.33 20.25 18.91
N PHE A 263 3.28 19.32 18.95
CA PHE A 263 4.46 19.45 19.78
C PHE A 263 5.65 18.73 19.16
N ALA A 264 6.84 19.24 19.48
CA ALA A 264 8.10 18.62 19.12
C ALA A 264 9.02 18.53 20.34
N GLY A 265 9.93 17.57 20.32
CA GLY A 265 10.96 17.37 21.33
C GLY A 265 12.14 16.59 20.77
N ASP A 266 13.26 16.64 21.47
CA ASP A 266 14.44 15.83 21.18
C ASP A 266 14.72 14.96 22.41
N ARG A 267 14.99 13.67 22.18
CA ARG A 267 15.41 12.75 23.23
C ARG A 267 16.39 11.74 22.64
N ASP A 268 17.55 11.62 23.27
CA ASP A 268 18.59 10.65 22.87
C ASP A 268 19.00 10.78 21.37
N ASP A 269 19.14 12.02 20.85
CA ASP A 269 19.43 12.36 19.44
C ASP A 269 18.31 11.98 18.44
N ILE A 270 17.13 11.60 18.96
CA ILE A 270 15.92 11.35 18.19
C ILE A 270 15.03 12.59 18.28
N GLU A 271 14.82 13.23 17.13
CA GLU A 271 13.83 14.30 16.99
C GLU A 271 12.45 13.65 16.86
N VAL A 272 11.49 14.09 17.67
CA VAL A 272 10.10 13.61 17.67
C VAL A 272 9.20 14.81 17.43
N GLU A 273 8.40 14.76 16.38
CA GLU A 273 7.36 15.73 16.07
C GLU A 273 6.02 14.99 15.97
N VAL A 274 5.03 15.43 16.74
CA VAL A 274 3.70 14.85 16.74
C VAL A 274 2.67 15.95 16.55
N ALA A 275 1.75 15.73 15.62
CA ALA A 275 0.53 16.50 15.52
C ALA A 275 -0.67 15.57 15.64
N LEU A 276 -1.70 15.98 16.34
CA LEU A 276 -2.96 15.23 16.43
C LEU A 276 -4.17 16.14 16.52
N GLN A 277 -5.28 15.67 15.99
CA GLN A 277 -6.56 16.37 16.02
C GLN A 277 -7.70 15.37 15.98
N TYR A 278 -8.67 15.55 16.88
CA TYR A 278 -9.87 14.73 16.87
C TYR A 278 -10.92 15.28 15.89
N ASN A 279 -11.59 14.36 15.23
CA ASN A 279 -12.78 14.60 14.44
C ASN A 279 -13.99 13.86 15.03
N ASP A 280 -15.15 14.09 14.45
CA ASP A 280 -16.43 13.46 14.79
C ASP A 280 -16.55 11.99 14.34
N GLY A 281 -15.50 11.44 13.71
CA GLY A 281 -15.41 10.04 13.31
C GLY A 281 -15.22 9.07 14.46
N TYR A 282 -15.23 7.78 14.08
CA TYR A 282 -15.13 6.63 14.99
C TYR A 282 -13.85 5.81 14.81
N THR A 283 -13.03 6.16 13.81
CA THR A 283 -11.79 5.43 13.49
C THR A 283 -10.57 6.21 13.96
N GLU A 284 -9.56 5.49 14.44
CA GLU A 284 -8.22 6.06 14.60
C GLU A 284 -7.51 6.06 13.25
N THR A 285 -6.80 7.13 12.95
CA THR A 285 -5.89 7.21 11.80
C THR A 285 -4.56 7.76 12.30
N ILE A 286 -3.53 6.94 12.23
CA ILE A 286 -2.17 7.32 12.59
C ILE A 286 -1.31 7.16 11.34
N ALA A 287 -0.74 8.27 10.87
CA ALA A 287 0.26 8.31 9.83
C ALA A 287 1.63 8.48 10.49
N SER A 288 2.47 7.45 10.44
CA SER A 288 3.76 7.43 11.11
C SER A 288 4.91 7.42 10.10
N PHE A 289 5.97 8.16 10.41
CA PHE A 289 7.11 8.40 9.52
C PHE A 289 8.43 8.38 10.30
N VAL A 290 9.46 7.83 9.66
CA VAL A 290 10.84 7.82 10.16
C VAL A 290 11.74 8.34 9.06
N ASN A 291 12.44 9.46 9.29
CA ASN A 291 13.29 10.12 8.28
C ASN A 291 12.55 10.33 6.94
N SER A 292 11.30 10.83 6.98
CA SER A 292 10.42 11.03 5.81
C SER A 292 9.90 9.76 5.11
N ILE A 293 10.26 8.57 5.60
CA ILE A 293 9.77 7.28 5.08
C ILE A 293 8.51 6.86 5.87
N PRO A 294 7.41 6.51 5.19
CA PRO A 294 6.19 6.05 5.84
C PRO A 294 6.39 4.66 6.44
N THR A 295 6.01 4.49 7.69
CA THR A 295 6.00 3.20 8.37
C THR A 295 4.60 2.61 8.38
N ARG A 296 4.23 1.97 7.26
CA ARG A 296 2.88 1.44 7.01
C ARG A 296 2.44 0.37 8.02
N GLY A 297 3.38 -0.48 8.44
CA GLY A 297 3.23 -1.49 9.48
C GLY A 297 3.42 -0.94 10.90
N GLY A 298 3.54 0.39 11.05
CA GLY A 298 3.79 1.06 12.32
C GLY A 298 5.20 0.76 12.85
N GLY A 299 5.31 0.45 14.13
CA GLY A 299 6.59 0.09 14.74
C GLY A 299 6.74 0.54 16.19
N THR A 300 7.98 0.56 16.63
CA THR A 300 8.36 0.89 18.02
C THR A 300 7.97 2.32 18.42
N HIS A 301 8.13 3.30 17.52
CA HIS A 301 7.72 4.70 17.69
C HIS A 301 6.21 4.86 17.88
N GLU A 302 5.41 4.23 17.04
CA GLU A 302 3.95 4.24 17.17
C GLU A 302 3.48 3.56 18.46
N THR A 303 4.14 2.46 18.84
CA THR A 303 3.87 1.78 20.11
C THR A 303 4.19 2.69 21.30
N GLY A 304 5.29 3.45 21.23
CA GLY A 304 5.68 4.46 22.22
C GLY A 304 4.60 5.53 22.36
N PHE A 305 4.15 6.10 21.24
CA PHE A 305 3.06 7.08 21.21
C PHE A 305 1.77 6.52 21.81
N LYS A 306 1.30 5.35 21.35
CA LYS A 306 0.05 4.74 21.81
C LYS A 306 0.07 4.46 23.31
N THR A 307 1.20 3.98 23.83
CA THR A 307 1.37 3.66 25.26
C THR A 307 1.38 4.95 26.10
N ALA A 308 2.22 5.93 25.75
CA ALA A 308 2.33 7.18 26.48
C ALA A 308 1.00 7.96 26.47
N TYR A 309 0.36 8.10 25.31
CA TYR A 309 -0.91 8.77 25.18
C TYR A 309 -1.99 8.14 26.06
N THR A 310 -2.09 6.80 26.05
CA THR A 310 -3.07 6.06 26.85
C THR A 310 -2.84 6.28 28.36
N ARG A 311 -1.59 6.25 28.80
CA ARG A 311 -1.21 6.48 30.20
C ARG A 311 -1.56 7.91 30.63
N VAL A 312 -1.06 8.92 29.92
CA VAL A 312 -1.26 10.35 30.25
C VAL A 312 -2.73 10.72 30.31
N MET A 313 -3.54 10.27 29.35
CA MET A 313 -4.97 10.58 29.33
C MET A 313 -5.72 9.92 30.51
N ASN A 314 -5.37 8.68 30.87
CA ASN A 314 -5.96 8.03 32.04
C ASN A 314 -5.56 8.72 33.34
N ASP A 315 -4.28 9.08 33.50
CA ASP A 315 -3.78 9.79 34.69
C ASP A 315 -4.50 11.13 34.86
N TYR A 316 -4.67 11.89 33.76
CA TYR A 316 -5.42 13.13 33.77
C TYR A 316 -6.92 12.91 34.07
N ALA A 317 -7.54 11.85 33.52
CA ALA A 317 -8.94 11.52 33.80
C ALA A 317 -9.21 11.23 35.28
N ARG A 318 -8.25 10.58 35.96
CA ARG A 318 -8.28 10.35 37.42
C ARG A 318 -8.12 11.66 38.18
N LYS A 319 -7.10 12.45 37.83
CA LYS A 319 -6.80 13.75 38.47
C LYS A 319 -7.97 14.73 38.35
N ALA A 320 -8.63 14.75 37.20
CA ALA A 320 -9.80 15.60 36.93
C ALA A 320 -11.13 15.01 37.46
N ALA A 321 -11.09 13.87 38.18
CA ALA A 321 -12.25 13.17 38.72
C ALA A 321 -13.33 12.79 37.69
N LEU A 322 -12.95 12.67 36.40
CA LEU A 322 -13.83 12.20 35.33
C LEU A 322 -13.99 10.67 35.35
N LEU A 323 -13.02 9.98 35.95
CA LEU A 323 -13.02 8.53 36.17
C LEU A 323 -12.83 8.25 37.67
N LYS A 324 -13.81 7.63 38.34
CA LYS A 324 -13.76 7.39 39.79
C LYS A 324 -12.78 6.26 40.09
N GLU A 325 -12.04 6.29 41.21
CA GLU A 325 -11.00 5.28 41.54
C GLU A 325 -11.38 3.82 41.28
N LYS A 326 -12.63 3.44 41.54
CA LYS A 326 -13.15 2.07 41.31
C LYS A 326 -13.45 1.71 39.85
N ASP A 327 -13.64 2.71 38.99
CA ASP A 327 -13.94 2.51 37.57
C ASP A 327 -12.68 1.98 36.87
N LYS A 328 -12.82 1.13 35.86
CA LYS A 328 -11.68 0.64 35.08
C LYS A 328 -11.09 1.79 34.25
N ASN A 329 -9.79 1.71 33.96
CA ASN A 329 -9.15 2.62 33.02
C ASN A 329 -9.77 2.50 31.64
N LEU A 330 -9.76 3.61 30.90
CA LEU A 330 -10.16 3.64 29.50
C LEU A 330 -9.13 2.88 28.67
N GLU A 331 -9.59 2.07 27.72
CA GLU A 331 -8.71 1.37 26.80
C GLU A 331 -8.13 2.33 25.77
N GLY A 332 -6.97 2.00 25.19
CA GLY A 332 -6.31 2.87 24.21
C GLY A 332 -7.19 3.20 23.00
N ASN A 333 -7.99 2.23 22.54
CA ASN A 333 -8.92 2.42 21.42
C ASN A 333 -10.07 3.36 21.79
N ASP A 334 -10.55 3.32 23.05
CA ASP A 334 -11.58 4.26 23.53
C ASP A 334 -11.05 5.70 23.49
N LEU A 335 -9.78 5.87 23.87
CA LEU A 335 -9.12 7.16 23.91
C LEU A 335 -8.82 7.71 22.52
N ARG A 336 -8.44 6.87 21.56
CA ARG A 336 -8.04 7.30 20.20
C ARG A 336 -9.17 7.29 19.16
N GLU A 337 -10.40 7.01 19.58
CA GLU A 337 -11.57 7.06 18.69
C GLU A 337 -11.71 8.44 18.01
N GLY A 338 -11.69 8.48 16.68
CA GLY A 338 -11.78 9.72 15.90
C GLY A 338 -10.49 10.55 15.88
N MET A 339 -9.37 10.01 16.35
CA MET A 339 -8.07 10.67 16.29
C MET A 339 -7.49 10.61 14.87
N MET A 340 -7.07 11.76 14.35
CA MET A 340 -6.10 11.86 13.25
C MET A 340 -4.76 12.28 13.84
N ALA A 341 -3.70 11.50 13.67
CA ALA A 341 -2.37 11.83 14.15
C ALA A 341 -1.30 11.62 13.09
N VAL A 342 -0.32 12.52 13.06
CA VAL A 342 0.92 12.40 12.30
C VAL A 342 2.07 12.30 13.31
N ILE A 343 2.83 11.22 13.22
CA ILE A 343 4.02 10.97 14.05
C ILE A 343 5.23 11.00 13.12
N ASN A 344 6.05 12.03 13.21
CA ASN A 344 7.26 12.18 12.40
C ASN A 344 8.48 12.13 13.31
N ILE A 345 9.33 11.12 13.15
CA ILE A 345 10.58 11.02 13.90
C ILE A 345 11.79 11.09 12.98
N LYS A 346 12.89 11.65 13.48
CA LYS A 346 14.17 11.66 12.78
C LYS A 346 15.29 11.16 13.67
N MET A 347 15.98 10.12 13.20
CA MET A 347 17.00 9.41 13.97
C MET A 347 18.15 8.91 13.08
N SER A 348 19.30 8.70 13.71
CA SER A 348 20.55 8.32 13.02
C SER A 348 20.64 6.81 12.78
N GLU A 349 20.36 5.99 13.80
CA GLU A 349 20.47 4.53 13.74
C GLU A 349 19.10 3.88 13.56
N VAL A 350 18.65 3.79 12.31
CA VAL A 350 17.35 3.22 11.96
C VAL A 350 17.49 1.73 11.61
N GLU A 351 16.62 0.91 12.19
CA GLU A 351 16.47 -0.50 11.87
C GLU A 351 15.01 -0.78 11.47
N PHE A 352 14.79 -1.16 10.22
CA PHE A 352 13.48 -1.58 9.74
C PHE A 352 13.34 -3.10 9.74
N VAL A 353 12.11 -3.58 9.92
CA VAL A 353 11.75 -4.98 9.72
C VAL A 353 11.61 -5.23 8.22
N GLY A 354 12.60 -5.90 7.61
CA GLY A 354 12.59 -6.23 6.19
C GLY A 354 12.95 -5.06 5.26
N GLN A 355 13.00 -5.35 3.96
CA GLN A 355 13.51 -4.42 2.93
C GLN A 355 12.53 -3.31 2.58
N THR A 356 11.22 -3.54 2.68
CA THR A 356 10.19 -2.57 2.29
C THR A 356 10.10 -1.36 3.22
N LYS A 357 10.86 -1.37 4.33
CA LYS A 357 10.90 -0.32 5.36
C LYS A 357 9.53 0.00 5.97
N ASP A 358 8.61 -0.97 5.94
CA ASP A 358 7.22 -0.74 6.37
C ASP A 358 7.07 -0.64 7.89
N GLN A 359 7.97 -1.25 8.67
CA GLN A 359 7.85 -1.27 10.13
C GLN A 359 9.19 -0.95 10.81
N LEU A 360 9.17 -0.03 11.78
CA LEU A 360 10.35 0.32 12.58
C LEU A 360 10.59 -0.70 13.70
N GLY A 361 11.81 -1.23 13.77
CA GLY A 361 12.29 -2.16 14.80
C GLY A 361 13.16 -1.53 15.90
N SER A 362 13.69 -0.32 15.69
CA SER A 362 14.60 0.35 16.64
C SER A 362 13.97 0.56 18.02
N ALA A 363 14.48 -0.10 19.06
CA ALA A 363 13.93 -0.01 20.41
C ALA A 363 14.06 1.39 21.05
N SER A 364 15.12 2.13 20.73
CA SER A 364 15.36 3.51 21.20
C SER A 364 14.23 4.48 20.84
N ALA A 365 13.65 4.32 19.65
CA ALA A 365 12.54 5.15 19.18
C ALA A 365 11.29 5.02 20.05
N ARG A 366 11.01 3.84 20.63
CA ARG A 366 9.88 3.67 21.56
C ARG A 366 10.04 4.55 22.78
N SER A 367 11.21 4.49 23.43
CA SER A 367 11.49 5.22 24.68
C SER A 367 11.53 6.72 24.45
N ALA A 368 12.13 7.17 23.34
CA ALA A 368 12.20 8.59 22.99
C ALA A 368 10.81 9.19 22.74
N VAL A 369 9.98 8.52 21.93
CA VAL A 369 8.61 8.98 21.65
C VAL A 369 7.74 8.94 22.92
N ASP A 370 7.84 7.88 23.73
CA ASP A 370 7.09 7.78 24.99
C ASP A 370 7.38 8.96 25.93
N ALA A 371 8.66 9.30 26.11
CA ALA A 371 9.09 10.41 26.95
C ALA A 371 8.59 11.76 26.43
N VAL A 372 8.81 12.07 25.14
CA VAL A 372 8.39 13.35 24.55
C VAL A 372 6.87 13.51 24.61
N VAL A 373 6.11 12.46 24.26
CA VAL A 373 4.64 12.50 24.31
C VAL A 373 4.16 12.65 25.75
N THR A 374 4.79 11.98 26.71
CA THR A 374 4.43 12.09 28.13
C THR A 374 4.58 13.52 28.62
N ASP A 375 5.75 14.11 28.43
CA ASP A 375 6.07 15.45 28.93
C ASP A 375 5.18 16.51 28.27
N LYS A 376 5.06 16.47 26.93
CA LYS A 376 4.34 17.51 26.18
C LYS A 376 2.83 17.39 26.31
N MET A 377 2.29 16.18 26.32
CA MET A 377 0.85 15.98 26.44
C MET A 377 0.35 16.31 27.85
N GLN A 378 1.15 16.02 28.90
CA GLN A 378 0.79 16.45 30.27
C GLN A 378 0.67 17.96 30.37
N VAL A 379 1.66 18.70 29.87
CA VAL A 379 1.62 20.17 29.83
C VAL A 379 0.40 20.67 29.06
N PHE A 380 0.16 20.12 27.86
CA PHE A 380 -0.99 20.51 27.04
C PHE A 380 -2.33 20.34 27.78
N LEU A 381 -2.54 19.19 28.46
CA LEU A 381 -3.79 18.91 29.16
C LEU A 381 -4.02 19.86 30.35
N GLU A 382 -2.95 20.24 31.04
CA GLU A 382 -3.01 21.21 32.15
C GLU A 382 -3.30 22.63 31.66
N GLU A 383 -2.72 23.04 30.52
CA GLU A 383 -2.94 24.34 29.91
C GLU A 383 -4.31 24.45 29.22
N ASN A 384 -4.87 23.33 28.76
CA ASN A 384 -6.11 23.28 27.96
C ASN A 384 -7.20 22.41 28.60
N PRO A 385 -7.67 22.72 29.82
CA PRO A 385 -8.57 21.84 30.58
C PRO A 385 -9.92 21.64 29.90
N GLN A 386 -10.43 22.62 29.15
CA GLN A 386 -11.71 22.50 28.42
C GLN A 386 -11.62 21.45 27.30
N ILE A 387 -10.54 21.50 26.50
CA ILE A 387 -10.29 20.52 25.44
C ILE A 387 -10.08 19.14 26.06
N ALA A 388 -9.23 19.05 27.09
CA ALA A 388 -8.96 17.81 27.81
C ALA A 388 -10.25 17.13 28.33
N GLN A 389 -11.15 17.90 28.95
CA GLN A 389 -12.44 17.39 29.41
C GLN A 389 -13.35 16.93 28.27
N SER A 390 -13.36 17.65 27.15
CA SER A 390 -14.15 17.27 25.96
C SER A 390 -13.68 15.93 25.40
N LEU A 391 -12.36 15.78 25.21
CA LEU A 391 -11.74 14.55 24.71
C LEU A 391 -12.04 13.36 25.61
N LEU A 392 -11.88 13.52 26.93
CA LEU A 392 -12.18 12.45 27.89
C LEU A 392 -13.66 12.10 27.96
N LYS A 393 -14.57 13.07 27.82
CA LYS A 393 -16.01 12.79 27.73
C LYS A 393 -16.34 11.94 26.50
N LYS A 394 -15.73 12.23 25.33
CA LYS A 394 -15.86 11.40 24.13
C LYS A 394 -15.33 9.99 24.38
N ALA A 395 -14.15 9.85 24.96
CA ALA A 395 -13.57 8.54 25.27
C ALA A 395 -14.42 7.71 26.25
N VAL A 396 -15.02 8.34 27.27
CA VAL A 396 -15.97 7.67 28.19
C VAL A 396 -17.23 7.21 27.45
N GLN A 397 -17.73 8.00 26.49
CA GLN A 397 -18.88 7.59 25.66
C GLN A 397 -18.51 6.41 24.74
N ALA A 398 -17.34 6.45 24.11
CA ALA A 398 -16.80 5.35 23.29
C ALA A 398 -16.68 4.06 24.12
N SER A 399 -16.10 4.15 25.31
CA SER A 399 -15.96 3.02 26.25
C SER A 399 -17.31 2.41 26.63
N LYS A 400 -18.32 3.24 26.95
CA LYS A 400 -19.69 2.77 27.24
C LYS A 400 -20.34 2.09 26.03
N ALA A 401 -20.16 2.65 24.83
CA ALA A 401 -20.69 2.07 23.60
C ALA A 401 -20.07 0.70 23.31
N ARG A 402 -18.75 0.57 23.50
CA ARG A 402 -18.01 -0.70 23.40
C ARG A 402 -18.49 -1.72 24.42
N GLU A 403 -18.59 -1.35 25.70
CA GLU A 403 -19.09 -2.28 26.73
C GLU A 403 -20.53 -2.74 26.46
N ALA A 404 -21.39 -1.86 25.95
CA ALA A 404 -22.74 -2.22 25.54
C ALA A 404 -22.73 -3.20 24.35
N ALA A 405 -21.88 -2.97 23.36
CA ALA A 405 -21.69 -3.88 22.23
C ALA A 405 -21.17 -5.25 22.68
N ARG A 406 -20.19 -5.28 23.59
CA ARG A 406 -19.65 -6.51 24.18
C ARG A 406 -20.74 -7.30 24.90
N LYS A 407 -21.54 -6.65 25.74
CA LYS A 407 -22.66 -7.29 26.46
C LYS A 407 -23.70 -7.86 25.50
N ALA A 408 -24.12 -7.09 24.50
CA ALA A 408 -25.05 -7.57 23.48
C ALA A 408 -24.51 -8.81 22.75
N ARG A 409 -23.20 -8.84 22.46
CA ARG A 409 -22.54 -10.00 21.84
C ARG A 409 -22.46 -11.19 22.80
N GLU A 410 -22.11 -10.98 24.06
CA GLU A 410 -22.09 -12.01 25.10
C GLU A 410 -23.47 -12.61 25.35
N GLU A 411 -24.54 -11.82 25.32
CA GLU A 411 -25.92 -12.30 25.38
C GLU A 411 -26.26 -13.18 24.17
N ILE A 412 -25.87 -12.78 22.96
CA ILE A 412 -26.02 -13.59 21.75
C ILE A 412 -25.22 -14.90 21.84
N ARG A 413 -24.02 -14.86 22.44
CA ARG A 413 -23.11 -16.02 22.60
C ARG A 413 -23.51 -16.96 23.74
N SER A 414 -24.07 -16.43 24.83
CA SER A 414 -24.50 -17.20 26.01
C SER A 414 -25.92 -17.74 25.89
N GLY A 415 -26.80 -17.09 25.11
CA GLY A 415 -28.16 -17.54 24.84
C GLY A 415 -28.30 -18.73 23.90
N LYS A 416 -27.21 -19.19 23.26
CA LYS A 416 -27.19 -20.39 22.40
C LYS A 416 -26.06 -21.33 22.80
N LYS A 417 -26.41 -22.50 23.33
CA LYS A 417 -25.47 -23.63 23.49
C LYS A 417 -24.68 -23.84 22.19
N LYS A 418 -23.37 -24.03 22.33
CA LYS A 418 -22.31 -24.34 21.33
C LYS A 418 -22.58 -25.49 20.32
N SER A 419 -23.80 -26.05 20.27
CA SER A 419 -24.15 -27.26 19.52
C SER A 419 -24.85 -27.01 18.17
N GLU A 420 -25.27 -25.78 17.87
CA GLU A 420 -25.77 -25.46 16.54
C GLU A 420 -24.89 -24.37 15.96
N SER A 421 -24.06 -24.74 14.99
CA SER A 421 -23.50 -23.80 14.02
C SER A 421 -24.66 -22.91 13.58
N SER A 422 -24.66 -21.66 14.01
CA SER A 422 -25.75 -20.73 13.75
C SER A 422 -25.96 -20.67 12.24
N ASN A 423 -26.97 -21.40 11.76
CA ASN A 423 -27.47 -21.25 10.42
C ASN A 423 -27.81 -19.76 10.29
N LEU A 424 -27.01 -19.05 9.51
CA LEU A 424 -27.11 -17.63 9.16
C LEU A 424 -28.39 -17.36 8.34
N GLY A 425 -29.54 -17.82 8.83
CA GLY A 425 -30.78 -17.95 8.06
C GLY A 425 -30.63 -18.82 6.80
N GLY A 426 -29.63 -19.72 6.75
CA GLY A 426 -29.31 -20.51 5.55
C GLY A 426 -28.55 -19.76 4.46
N LYS A 427 -28.13 -18.52 4.71
CA LYS A 427 -27.44 -17.66 3.73
C LYS A 427 -25.99 -18.08 3.49
N LEU A 428 -25.23 -18.33 4.56
CA LEU A 428 -23.86 -18.86 4.44
C LEU A 428 -23.91 -20.34 4.06
N THR A 429 -23.25 -20.71 2.97
CA THR A 429 -22.92 -22.10 2.69
C THR A 429 -21.49 -22.36 3.17
N PRO A 430 -21.27 -23.04 4.30
CA PRO A 430 -19.94 -23.19 4.90
C PRO A 430 -19.04 -24.14 4.07
N ALA A 431 -17.73 -24.04 4.31
CA ALA A 431 -16.76 -25.06 3.91
C ALA A 431 -16.86 -26.28 4.84
N GLN A 432 -16.54 -27.48 4.36
CA GLN A 432 -16.56 -28.69 5.17
C GLN A 432 -15.37 -28.78 6.14
N SER A 433 -14.21 -28.27 5.71
CA SER A 433 -12.99 -28.25 6.50
C SER A 433 -13.11 -27.26 7.67
N LYS A 434 -12.55 -27.64 8.82
CA LYS A 434 -12.33 -26.74 9.97
C LYS A 434 -10.90 -26.17 10.01
N ASP A 435 -10.10 -26.46 8.99
CA ASP A 435 -8.78 -25.87 8.82
C ASP A 435 -8.90 -24.46 8.25
N TYR A 436 -9.00 -23.48 9.16
CA TYR A 436 -9.17 -22.06 8.82
C TYR A 436 -7.98 -21.46 8.07
N THR A 437 -6.80 -22.08 8.13
CA THR A 437 -5.60 -21.62 7.41
C THR A 437 -5.70 -21.84 5.90
N ARG A 438 -6.59 -22.73 5.46
CA ARG A 438 -6.82 -23.07 4.06
C ARG A 438 -8.18 -22.66 3.54
N ASN A 439 -9.10 -22.32 4.43
CA ASN A 439 -10.46 -21.99 4.04
C ASN A 439 -10.55 -20.61 3.38
N GLU A 440 -11.44 -20.53 2.39
CA GLU A 440 -11.70 -19.34 1.59
C GLU A 440 -13.17 -18.97 1.71
N LEU A 441 -13.47 -17.68 1.91
CA LEU A 441 -14.83 -17.15 1.90
C LEU A 441 -15.04 -16.34 0.63
N PHE A 442 -15.96 -16.76 -0.22
CA PHE A 442 -16.42 -15.97 -1.36
C PHE A 442 -17.66 -15.17 -0.96
N ILE A 443 -17.56 -13.85 -1.05
CA ILE A 443 -18.68 -12.93 -0.90
C ILE A 443 -19.18 -12.61 -2.31
N VAL A 444 -20.41 -13.02 -2.61
CA VAL A 444 -20.93 -13.02 -3.99
C VAL A 444 -22.12 -12.07 -4.13
N GLU A 445 -22.21 -11.38 -5.27
CA GLU A 445 -23.34 -10.52 -5.59
C GLU A 445 -24.59 -11.34 -5.98
N GLY A 446 -25.62 -11.31 -5.12
CA GLY A 446 -26.92 -11.92 -5.41
C GLY A 446 -27.01 -13.44 -5.21
N ASP A 447 -28.25 -13.92 -5.08
CA ASP A 447 -28.54 -15.34 -4.90
C ASP A 447 -28.28 -16.17 -6.18
N SER A 448 -28.34 -15.53 -7.36
CA SER A 448 -28.10 -16.20 -8.66
C SER A 448 -26.64 -16.64 -8.80
N ALA A 449 -25.70 -15.69 -8.73
CA ALA A 449 -24.27 -16.00 -8.75
C ALA A 449 -23.86 -16.83 -7.52
N GLY A 450 -24.49 -16.62 -6.37
CA GLY A 450 -24.31 -17.48 -5.18
C GLY A 450 -24.70 -18.93 -5.44
N GLY A 451 -25.74 -19.19 -6.24
CA GLY A 451 -26.16 -20.53 -6.66
C GLY A 451 -25.12 -21.22 -7.55
N SER A 452 -24.63 -20.54 -8.59
CA SER A 452 -23.57 -21.07 -9.47
C SER A 452 -22.27 -21.31 -8.70
N ALA A 453 -21.86 -20.36 -7.86
CA ALA A 453 -20.67 -20.49 -7.01
C ALA A 453 -20.79 -21.65 -6.02
N LYS A 454 -21.97 -21.87 -5.43
CA LYS A 454 -22.22 -23.00 -4.53
C LYS A 454 -22.06 -24.35 -5.23
N GLN A 455 -22.47 -24.44 -6.50
CA GLN A 455 -22.38 -25.67 -7.29
C GLN A 455 -20.95 -25.93 -7.81
N GLY A 456 -20.24 -24.89 -8.21
CA GLY A 456 -18.90 -25.01 -8.83
C GLY A 456 -17.73 -25.05 -7.85
N ARG A 457 -17.93 -24.67 -6.59
CA ARG A 457 -16.83 -24.58 -5.60
C ARG A 457 -16.24 -25.93 -5.21
N ASP A 458 -15.00 -25.88 -4.71
CA ASP A 458 -14.48 -26.93 -3.84
C ASP A 458 -15.08 -26.78 -2.44
N SER A 459 -16.15 -27.52 -2.18
CA SER A 459 -16.88 -27.48 -0.91
C SER A 459 -16.05 -27.86 0.31
N LYS A 460 -14.88 -28.50 0.12
CA LYS A 460 -13.97 -28.85 1.21
C LYS A 460 -13.39 -27.59 1.86
N HIS A 461 -13.00 -26.61 1.06
CA HIS A 461 -12.24 -25.44 1.52
C HIS A 461 -12.95 -24.10 1.24
N GLN A 462 -13.93 -24.05 0.35
CA GLN A 462 -14.57 -22.79 -0.06
C GLN A 462 -15.97 -22.64 0.52
N ALA A 463 -16.20 -21.54 1.23
CA ALA A 463 -17.49 -21.09 1.73
C ALA A 463 -18.07 -20.00 0.81
N ILE A 464 -19.39 -19.96 0.65
CA ILE A 464 -20.10 -18.96 -0.18
C ILE A 464 -21.06 -18.16 0.70
N LEU A 465 -20.97 -16.84 0.63
CA LEU A 465 -21.87 -15.90 1.26
C LEU A 465 -22.46 -14.96 0.19
N PRO A 466 -23.68 -15.23 -0.31
CA PRO A 466 -24.36 -14.32 -1.23
C PRO A 466 -24.82 -13.06 -0.49
N LEU A 467 -24.75 -11.90 -1.13
CA LEU A 467 -25.27 -10.63 -0.63
C LEU A 467 -26.58 -10.27 -1.34
N LYS A 468 -27.47 -9.56 -0.64
CA LYS A 468 -28.74 -9.09 -1.20
C LYS A 468 -28.70 -7.58 -1.43
N GLY A 469 -28.65 -7.21 -2.71
CA GLY A 469 -28.61 -5.81 -3.12
C GLY A 469 -27.34 -5.09 -2.66
N LYS A 470 -27.36 -3.75 -2.81
CA LYS A 470 -26.24 -2.89 -2.42
C LYS A 470 -26.24 -2.73 -0.90
N PRO A 471 -25.14 -3.08 -0.20
CA PRO A 471 -25.07 -2.90 1.25
C PRO A 471 -25.05 -1.42 1.62
N MET A 472 -25.43 -1.10 2.87
CA MET A 472 -25.42 0.30 3.34
C MET A 472 -23.99 0.86 3.34
N ASN A 473 -23.83 2.16 3.11
CA ASN A 473 -22.50 2.78 3.14
C ASN A 473 -21.90 2.78 4.56
N PRO A 474 -20.78 2.08 4.80
CA PRO A 474 -20.18 1.97 6.14
C PRO A 474 -19.55 3.25 6.66
N GLU A 475 -19.11 4.14 5.77
CA GLU A 475 -18.47 5.41 6.14
C GLU A 475 -19.44 6.33 6.87
N LYS A 476 -20.72 6.27 6.50
CA LYS A 476 -21.78 7.13 7.03
C LYS A 476 -22.51 6.52 8.22
N ALA A 477 -22.11 5.32 8.65
CA ALA A 477 -22.84 4.51 9.60
C ALA A 477 -22.04 4.34 10.88
N LYS A 478 -22.72 4.35 12.03
CA LYS A 478 -22.09 4.02 13.31
C LYS A 478 -22.01 2.50 13.45
N LEU A 479 -21.10 2.02 14.31
CA LEU A 479 -20.97 0.59 14.59
C LEU A 479 -22.31 -0.07 14.99
N ALA A 480 -23.16 0.63 15.76
CA ALA A 480 -24.47 0.13 16.15
C ALA A 480 -25.42 -0.11 14.94
N ASP A 481 -25.31 0.69 13.88
CA ASP A 481 -26.13 0.56 12.68
C ASP A 481 -25.59 -0.54 11.78
N ILE A 482 -24.25 -0.65 11.67
CA ILE A 482 -23.57 -1.79 11.04
C ILE A 482 -24.00 -3.11 11.68
N LEU A 483 -24.02 -3.17 13.01
CA LEU A 483 -24.46 -4.34 13.77
C LEU A 483 -25.95 -4.62 13.66
N LYS A 484 -26.78 -3.69 13.15
CA LYS A 484 -28.20 -3.91 12.86
C LYS A 484 -28.44 -4.36 11.43
N ASN A 485 -27.52 -4.09 10.51
CA ASN A 485 -27.63 -4.47 9.11
C ASN A 485 -27.41 -5.97 8.91
N ASP A 486 -28.33 -6.63 8.22
CA ASP A 486 -28.29 -8.10 8.08
C ASP A 486 -27.18 -8.60 7.15
N GLU A 487 -26.77 -7.81 6.15
CA GLU A 487 -25.64 -8.13 5.27
C GLU A 487 -24.32 -8.10 6.06
N TYR A 488 -24.07 -7.03 6.80
CA TYR A 488 -22.85 -6.90 7.61
C TYR A 488 -22.83 -7.86 8.80
N LYS A 489 -23.96 -8.09 9.49
CA LYS A 489 -24.06 -9.16 10.50
C LYS A 489 -23.66 -10.51 9.92
N ALA A 490 -24.08 -10.81 8.70
CA ALA A 490 -23.78 -12.07 8.07
C ALA A 490 -22.29 -12.22 7.76
N ILE A 491 -21.64 -11.16 7.25
CA ILE A 491 -20.19 -11.11 7.02
C ILE A 491 -19.43 -11.28 8.34
N ILE A 492 -19.77 -10.49 9.37
CA ILE A 492 -19.13 -10.55 10.71
C ILE A 492 -19.24 -11.95 11.31
N SER A 493 -20.43 -12.54 11.25
CA SER A 493 -20.68 -13.87 11.80
C SER A 493 -19.97 -14.98 11.02
N ALA A 494 -19.87 -14.86 9.69
CA ALA A 494 -19.14 -15.82 8.87
C ALA A 494 -17.65 -15.80 9.22
N ILE A 495 -17.05 -14.60 9.23
CA ILE A 495 -15.62 -14.42 9.53
C ILE A 495 -15.30 -14.88 10.96
N GLY A 496 -16.15 -14.57 11.94
CA GLY A 496 -16.04 -15.10 13.30
C GLY A 496 -15.00 -14.43 14.20
N ALA A 497 -14.27 -13.43 13.69
CA ALA A 497 -13.16 -12.74 14.36
C ALA A 497 -13.56 -11.47 15.16
N GLY A 498 -14.85 -11.19 15.33
CA GLY A 498 -15.32 -9.92 15.90
C GLY A 498 -15.45 -8.81 14.87
N VAL A 499 -15.44 -7.56 15.32
CA VAL A 499 -15.57 -6.35 14.47
C VAL A 499 -15.08 -5.11 15.23
N GLY A 500 -14.50 -4.15 14.51
CA GLY A 500 -14.05 -2.89 15.07
C GLY A 500 -12.92 -3.07 16.10
N PRO A 501 -12.99 -2.41 17.27
CA PRO A 501 -11.92 -2.48 18.29
C PRO A 501 -11.66 -3.86 18.89
N GLU A 502 -12.60 -4.81 18.76
CA GLU A 502 -12.47 -6.19 19.26
C GLU A 502 -12.17 -7.19 18.12
N PHE A 503 -11.76 -6.71 16.96
CA PHE A 503 -11.46 -7.55 15.81
C PHE A 503 -10.05 -8.14 15.91
N GLU A 504 -9.96 -9.47 15.88
CA GLU A 504 -8.68 -10.21 15.92
C GLU A 504 -8.53 -11.05 14.65
N ALA A 505 -7.65 -10.64 13.73
CA ALA A 505 -7.52 -11.30 12.42
C ALA A 505 -7.16 -12.78 12.54
N GLU A 506 -6.39 -13.15 13.56
CA GLU A 506 -5.94 -14.50 13.88
C GLU A 506 -7.10 -15.43 14.23
N GLU A 507 -8.21 -14.91 14.76
CA GLU A 507 -9.42 -15.67 15.06
C GLU A 507 -10.34 -15.88 13.83
N SER A 508 -9.96 -15.34 12.66
CA SER A 508 -10.75 -15.50 11.43
C SER A 508 -10.89 -16.96 11.03
N ASN A 509 -12.12 -17.36 10.70
CA ASN A 509 -12.44 -18.68 10.15
C ASN A 509 -11.88 -18.90 8.73
N TYR A 510 -11.31 -17.86 8.11
CA TYR A 510 -10.83 -17.89 6.74
C TYR A 510 -9.47 -17.20 6.61
N ASN A 511 -8.61 -17.81 5.80
CA ASN A 511 -7.33 -17.24 5.41
C ASN A 511 -7.47 -16.29 4.21
N LYS A 512 -8.45 -16.55 3.32
CA LYS A 512 -8.78 -15.66 2.20
C LYS A 512 -10.24 -15.29 2.22
N ILE A 513 -10.52 -14.01 2.07
CA ILE A 513 -11.86 -13.46 1.85
C ILE A 513 -11.85 -12.82 0.47
N ILE A 514 -12.63 -13.38 -0.45
CA ILE A 514 -12.62 -13.07 -1.87
C ILE A 514 -13.95 -12.39 -2.20
N ILE A 515 -13.88 -11.13 -2.62
CA ILE A 515 -15.03 -10.37 -3.13
C ILE A 515 -15.20 -10.74 -4.61
N MET A 516 -16.34 -11.33 -4.95
CA MET A 516 -16.66 -11.79 -6.29
C MET A 516 -17.99 -11.17 -6.74
N THR A 517 -17.89 -10.03 -7.42
CA THR A 517 -19.03 -9.26 -7.94
C THR A 517 -19.04 -9.28 -9.46
N ASP A 518 -20.14 -8.81 -10.05
CA ASP A 518 -20.27 -8.71 -11.49
C ASP A 518 -19.32 -7.63 -12.06
N ALA A 519 -18.94 -7.79 -13.33
CA ALA A 519 -18.05 -6.88 -14.06
C ALA A 519 -18.84 -5.70 -14.66
N ASP A 520 -19.68 -5.07 -13.84
CA ASP A 520 -20.51 -3.92 -14.20
C ASP A 520 -20.38 -2.78 -13.16
N THR A 521 -21.11 -1.69 -13.37
CA THR A 521 -21.07 -0.52 -12.48
C THR A 521 -21.61 -0.81 -11.07
N ASP A 522 -22.54 -1.76 -10.95
CA ASP A 522 -23.19 -2.09 -9.68
C ASP A 522 -22.30 -3.01 -8.84
N GLY A 523 -21.66 -3.99 -9.48
CA GLY A 523 -20.62 -4.80 -8.88
C GLY A 523 -19.43 -3.96 -8.42
N ALA A 524 -18.95 -3.03 -9.24
CA ALA A 524 -17.90 -2.08 -8.83
C ALA A 524 -18.32 -1.24 -7.60
N HIS A 525 -19.57 -0.80 -7.54
CA HIS A 525 -20.09 -0.09 -6.36
C HIS A 525 -20.13 -0.98 -5.11
N ILE A 526 -20.58 -2.23 -5.23
CA ILE A 526 -20.57 -3.19 -4.12
C ILE A 526 -19.14 -3.47 -3.64
N GLN A 527 -18.18 -3.63 -4.56
CA GLN A 527 -16.76 -3.76 -4.22
C GLN A 527 -16.30 -2.59 -3.35
N VAL A 528 -16.55 -1.35 -3.76
CA VAL A 528 -16.16 -0.16 -2.99
C VAL A 528 -16.81 -0.13 -1.61
N LEU A 529 -18.09 -0.50 -1.49
CA LEU A 529 -18.79 -0.56 -0.19
C LEU A 529 -18.20 -1.63 0.74
N LEU A 530 -17.85 -2.80 0.20
CA LEU A 530 -17.22 -3.88 0.97
C LEU A 530 -15.78 -3.53 1.38
N LEU A 531 -14.99 -2.93 0.47
CA LEU A 531 -13.65 -2.44 0.78
C LEU A 531 -13.70 -1.37 1.88
N THR A 532 -14.68 -0.47 1.82
CA THR A 532 -14.92 0.53 2.87
C THR A 532 -15.26 -0.14 4.20
N PHE A 533 -16.10 -1.18 4.19
CA PHE A 533 -16.45 -1.94 5.39
C PHE A 533 -15.21 -2.61 6.02
N PHE A 534 -14.44 -3.35 5.22
CA PHE A 534 -13.23 -4.01 5.70
C PHE A 534 -12.21 -2.99 6.19
N TYR A 535 -12.00 -1.88 5.48
CA TYR A 535 -11.09 -0.82 5.89
C TYR A 535 -11.49 -0.18 7.23
N ARG A 536 -12.79 0.07 7.46
CA ARG A 536 -13.28 0.72 8.68
C ARG A 536 -13.38 -0.19 9.89
N TYR A 537 -13.78 -1.44 9.68
CA TYR A 537 -14.21 -2.31 10.77
C TYR A 537 -13.39 -3.60 10.90
N MET A 538 -12.55 -3.94 9.93
CA MET A 538 -11.72 -5.14 9.94
C MET A 538 -10.37 -4.91 9.24
N LYS A 539 -9.79 -3.71 9.42
CA LYS A 539 -8.55 -3.27 8.77
C LYS A 539 -7.42 -4.32 8.87
N PRO A 540 -7.23 -5.03 10.00
CA PRO A 540 -6.18 -6.05 10.10
C PRO A 540 -6.27 -7.18 9.07
N LEU A 541 -7.44 -7.46 8.47
CA LEU A 541 -7.54 -8.41 7.35
C LEU A 541 -6.86 -7.89 6.08
N ILE A 542 -6.90 -6.58 5.85
CA ILE A 542 -6.21 -5.96 4.72
C ILE A 542 -4.72 -5.89 5.01
N ASP A 543 -4.34 -5.49 6.23
CA ASP A 543 -2.94 -5.38 6.66
C ASP A 543 -2.23 -6.75 6.61
N THR A 544 -2.95 -7.86 6.93
CA THR A 544 -2.43 -9.24 6.81
C THR A 544 -2.64 -9.87 5.42
N GLY A 545 -3.10 -9.10 4.43
CA GLY A 545 -3.22 -9.52 3.04
C GLY A 545 -4.29 -10.58 2.78
N ARG A 546 -5.35 -10.64 3.59
CA ARG A 546 -6.41 -11.68 3.51
C ARG A 546 -7.61 -11.28 2.64
N ILE A 547 -7.71 -10.02 2.22
CA ILE A 547 -8.78 -9.53 1.35
C ILE A 547 -8.34 -9.57 -0.12
N TYR A 548 -9.17 -10.17 -0.96
CA TYR A 548 -8.92 -10.32 -2.39
C TYR A 548 -10.15 -9.94 -3.21
N ILE A 549 -9.92 -9.54 -4.46
CA ILE A 549 -10.96 -9.30 -5.47
C ILE A 549 -10.79 -10.34 -6.58
N ALA A 550 -11.87 -11.04 -6.92
CA ALA A 550 -11.88 -11.98 -8.02
C ALA A 550 -11.85 -11.25 -9.38
N GLN A 551 -11.21 -11.87 -10.37
CA GLN A 551 -11.17 -11.35 -11.75
C GLN A 551 -11.84 -12.34 -12.70
N PRO A 552 -13.17 -12.30 -12.83
CA PRO A 552 -13.85 -13.10 -13.83
C PRO A 552 -13.50 -12.63 -15.26
N PRO A 553 -13.53 -13.53 -16.26
CA PRO A 553 -13.24 -13.17 -17.64
C PRO A 553 -14.36 -12.31 -18.24
N LEU A 554 -14.01 -11.38 -19.12
CA LEU A 554 -14.97 -10.54 -19.85
C LEU A 554 -15.55 -11.26 -21.07
N TYR A 555 -14.74 -12.12 -21.70
CA TYR A 555 -15.08 -12.76 -22.96
C TYR A 555 -14.80 -14.26 -22.95
N LYS A 556 -15.63 -15.00 -23.66
CA LYS A 556 -15.41 -16.39 -24.06
C LYS A 556 -15.41 -16.50 -25.57
N ILE A 557 -14.37 -17.10 -26.11
CA ILE A 557 -14.17 -17.33 -27.53
C ILE A 557 -14.24 -18.84 -27.76
N THR A 558 -15.21 -19.26 -28.56
CA THR A 558 -15.38 -20.66 -28.93
C THR A 558 -15.09 -20.83 -30.41
N ARG A 559 -14.15 -21.71 -30.77
CA ARG A 559 -13.89 -22.08 -32.16
C ARG A 559 -14.18 -23.54 -32.37
N LYS A 560 -14.97 -23.83 -33.40
CA LYS A 560 -15.27 -25.19 -33.85
C LYS A 560 -14.49 -25.49 -35.12
N SER A 561 -13.63 -26.50 -35.07
CA SER A 561 -12.91 -27.03 -36.23
C SER A 561 -13.26 -28.50 -36.40
N GLY A 562 -14.30 -28.79 -37.20
CA GLY A 562 -14.85 -30.13 -37.34
C GLY A 562 -15.52 -30.61 -36.04
N LYS A 563 -15.01 -31.70 -35.44
CA LYS A 563 -15.48 -32.22 -34.13
C LYS A 563 -14.73 -31.65 -32.92
N LEU A 564 -13.66 -30.88 -33.13
CA LEU A 564 -12.86 -30.28 -32.07
C LEU A 564 -13.41 -28.90 -31.73
N GLU A 565 -13.81 -28.72 -30.47
CA GLU A 565 -14.21 -27.45 -29.89
C GLU A 565 -13.08 -26.93 -29.00
N THR A 566 -12.57 -25.74 -29.33
CA THR A 566 -11.56 -25.05 -28.51
C THR A 566 -12.18 -23.81 -27.90
N VAL A 567 -12.05 -23.67 -26.58
CA VAL A 567 -12.56 -22.54 -25.81
C VAL A 567 -11.37 -21.77 -25.24
N ARG A 568 -11.39 -20.44 -25.37
CA ARG A 568 -10.48 -19.54 -24.65
C ARG A 568 -11.26 -18.43 -23.98
N TYR A 569 -10.75 -18.00 -22.83
CA TYR A 569 -11.28 -16.86 -22.09
C TYR A 569 -10.32 -15.67 -22.22
N ALA A 570 -10.87 -14.46 -22.28
CA ALA A 570 -10.09 -13.22 -22.27
C ALA A 570 -10.59 -12.30 -21.16
N TRP A 571 -9.63 -11.69 -20.45
CA TRP A 571 -9.88 -10.76 -19.35
C TRP A 571 -9.73 -9.30 -19.77
N THR A 572 -9.08 -9.03 -20.90
CA THR A 572 -8.88 -7.67 -21.43
C THR A 572 -9.22 -7.60 -22.92
N ASP A 573 -9.56 -6.40 -23.39
CA ASP A 573 -9.80 -6.16 -24.82
C ASP A 573 -8.55 -6.44 -25.66
N GLU A 574 -7.36 -6.14 -25.13
CA GLU A 574 -6.11 -6.46 -25.81
C GLU A 574 -5.92 -7.98 -25.98
N GLN A 575 -6.16 -8.77 -24.92
CA GLN A 575 -6.14 -10.23 -25.01
C GLN A 575 -7.16 -10.75 -26.02
N LEU A 576 -8.38 -10.20 -26.01
CA LEU A 576 -9.40 -10.52 -27.00
C LEU A 576 -8.86 -10.27 -28.41
N GLN A 577 -8.36 -9.07 -28.71
CA GLN A 577 -7.84 -8.73 -30.04
C GLN A 577 -6.70 -9.66 -30.49
N ASN A 578 -5.80 -10.02 -29.57
CA ASN A 578 -4.72 -10.96 -29.87
C ASN A 578 -5.24 -12.37 -30.20
N TYR A 579 -6.20 -12.88 -29.42
CA TYR A 579 -6.83 -14.17 -29.72
C TYR A 579 -7.65 -14.15 -31.02
N LEU A 580 -8.33 -13.04 -31.31
CA LEU A 580 -9.07 -12.89 -32.57
C LEU A 580 -8.12 -12.91 -33.78
N LYS A 581 -6.94 -12.28 -33.68
CA LYS A 581 -5.88 -12.34 -34.71
C LYS A 581 -5.37 -13.77 -34.93
N GLU A 582 -5.18 -14.55 -33.86
CA GLU A 582 -4.73 -15.93 -33.93
C GLU A 582 -5.81 -16.87 -34.53
N TYR A 583 -7.07 -16.68 -34.16
CA TYR A 583 -8.16 -17.55 -34.59
C TYR A 583 -8.66 -17.30 -36.01
N GLY A 584 -8.47 -16.09 -36.56
CA GLY A 584 -8.93 -15.76 -37.91
C GLY A 584 -10.46 -15.66 -37.98
N LYS A 585 -11.11 -16.41 -38.88
CA LYS A 585 -12.59 -16.41 -39.05
C LYS A 585 -13.22 -17.71 -38.53
N GLY A 586 -14.50 -17.66 -38.14
CA GLY A 586 -15.29 -18.84 -37.74
C GLY A 586 -15.27 -19.13 -36.24
N TYR A 587 -15.21 -18.10 -35.41
CA TYR A 587 -15.35 -18.19 -33.95
C TYR A 587 -16.71 -17.63 -33.50
N GLU A 588 -17.19 -18.09 -32.36
CA GLU A 588 -18.32 -17.54 -31.62
C GLU A 588 -17.77 -16.77 -30.42
N LEU A 589 -18.18 -15.51 -30.26
CA LEU A 589 -17.78 -14.64 -29.17
C LEU A 589 -18.97 -14.42 -28.23
N GLN A 590 -18.79 -14.79 -26.97
CA GLN A 590 -19.74 -14.50 -25.90
C GLN A 590 -19.08 -13.48 -24.94
N ARG A 591 -19.79 -12.38 -24.66
CA ARG A 591 -19.42 -11.41 -23.62
C ARG A 591 -20.24 -11.70 -22.37
N TYR A 592 -19.58 -11.85 -21.23
CA TYR A 592 -20.27 -12.01 -19.96
C TYR A 592 -20.69 -10.64 -19.42
N LYS A 593 -21.95 -10.51 -18.98
CA LYS A 593 -22.43 -9.29 -18.31
C LYS A 593 -22.49 -9.46 -16.79
N GLY A 594 -22.70 -10.68 -16.32
CA GLY A 594 -22.72 -11.00 -14.90
C GLY A 594 -22.31 -12.45 -14.64
N LEU A 595 -21.89 -12.73 -13.42
CA LEU A 595 -21.42 -14.04 -12.97
C LEU A 595 -22.52 -15.11 -13.06
N GLY A 596 -23.79 -14.71 -12.94
CA GLY A 596 -24.94 -15.61 -13.07
C GLY A 596 -25.14 -16.19 -14.48
N GLU A 597 -24.51 -15.62 -15.51
CA GLU A 597 -24.53 -16.16 -16.88
C GLU A 597 -23.53 -17.31 -17.09
N MET A 598 -22.61 -17.50 -16.13
CA MET A 598 -21.62 -18.56 -16.16
C MET A 598 -22.17 -19.83 -15.55
N ASN A 599 -22.01 -20.94 -16.26
CA ASN A 599 -22.27 -22.26 -15.68
C ASN A 599 -21.26 -22.57 -14.56
N PRO A 600 -21.60 -23.41 -13.58
CA PRO A 600 -20.73 -23.74 -12.45
C PRO A 600 -19.30 -24.15 -12.84
N ASP A 601 -19.15 -24.99 -13.86
CA ASP A 601 -17.84 -25.45 -14.34
C ASP A 601 -17.00 -24.30 -14.91
N GLN A 602 -17.62 -23.37 -15.65
CA GLN A 602 -16.93 -22.20 -16.21
C GLN A 602 -16.46 -21.27 -15.10
N LEU A 603 -17.30 -21.06 -14.08
CA LEU A 603 -16.97 -20.22 -12.93
C LEU A 603 -15.82 -20.83 -12.12
N TRP A 604 -15.82 -22.16 -11.96
CA TRP A 604 -14.72 -22.90 -11.35
C TRP A 604 -13.42 -22.70 -12.12
N GLU A 605 -13.39 -23.07 -13.40
CA GLU A 605 -12.18 -23.05 -14.23
C GLU A 605 -11.52 -21.68 -14.35
N THR A 606 -12.32 -20.62 -14.33
CA THR A 606 -11.83 -19.26 -14.63
C THR A 606 -11.56 -18.43 -13.38
N THR A 607 -12.38 -18.58 -12.33
CA THR A 607 -12.45 -17.58 -11.25
C THR A 607 -12.28 -18.19 -9.86
N MET A 608 -12.70 -19.44 -9.64
CA MET A 608 -12.67 -20.05 -8.29
C MET A 608 -11.54 -21.05 -8.08
N ASN A 609 -11.07 -21.74 -9.12
CA ASN A 609 -10.02 -22.76 -9.03
C ASN A 609 -8.67 -22.12 -8.65
N PRO A 610 -8.06 -22.51 -7.50
CA PRO A 610 -6.76 -21.99 -7.07
C PRO A 610 -5.62 -22.15 -8.07
N GLU A 611 -5.68 -23.12 -8.98
CA GLU A 611 -4.61 -23.42 -9.94
C GLU A 611 -4.63 -22.49 -11.18
N SER A 612 -5.80 -21.97 -11.55
CA SER A 612 -5.99 -21.20 -12.79
C SER A 612 -6.46 -19.76 -12.58
N ARG A 613 -7.06 -19.45 -11.43
CA ARG A 613 -7.62 -18.11 -11.17
C ARG A 613 -6.54 -17.04 -10.98
N THR A 614 -6.92 -15.81 -11.27
CA THR A 614 -6.17 -14.61 -10.87
C THR A 614 -6.97 -13.85 -9.82
N LEU A 615 -6.32 -13.48 -8.72
CA LEU A 615 -6.91 -12.67 -7.65
C LEU A 615 -6.09 -11.39 -7.47
N LEU A 616 -6.76 -10.26 -7.29
CA LEU A 616 -6.13 -9.02 -6.86
C LEU A 616 -6.10 -8.99 -5.34
N GLN A 617 -4.92 -9.00 -4.74
CA GLN A 617 -4.78 -8.84 -3.28
C GLN A 617 -4.89 -7.35 -2.92
N VAL A 618 -5.79 -7.03 -1.99
CA VAL A 618 -5.98 -5.67 -1.52
C VAL A 618 -4.92 -5.36 -0.46
N GLN A 619 -4.25 -4.23 -0.60
CA GLN A 619 -3.23 -3.75 0.35
C GLN A 619 -3.40 -2.25 0.60
N ILE A 620 -3.05 -1.81 1.81
CA ILE A 620 -2.99 -0.39 2.15
C ILE A 620 -1.54 0.07 2.00
N GLU A 621 -1.27 0.74 0.88
CA GLU A 621 0.04 1.34 0.66
C GLU A 621 0.24 2.61 1.48
N ASP A 622 -0.82 3.33 1.81
CA ASP A 622 -0.70 4.54 2.61
C ASP A 622 -1.98 4.75 3.41
N ALA A 623 -1.86 4.65 4.73
CA ALA A 623 -3.01 4.76 5.62
C ALA A 623 -3.62 6.17 5.59
N ALA A 624 -2.80 7.22 5.47
CA ALA A 624 -3.28 8.60 5.44
C ALA A 624 -4.03 8.88 4.13
N LYS A 625 -3.49 8.41 3.00
CA LYS A 625 -4.15 8.54 1.69
C LYS A 625 -5.40 7.68 1.60
N ALA A 626 -5.34 6.43 2.03
CA ALA A 626 -6.50 5.54 2.05
C ALA A 626 -7.62 6.16 2.87
N GLU A 627 -7.30 6.71 4.04
CA GLU A 627 -8.26 7.45 4.88
C GLU A 627 -8.91 8.61 4.14
N ARG A 628 -8.09 9.49 3.56
CA ARG A 628 -8.58 10.67 2.83
C ARG A 628 -9.44 10.27 1.62
N ARG A 629 -9.03 9.25 0.86
CA ARG A 629 -9.77 8.75 -0.31
C ARG A 629 -11.11 8.15 0.11
N VAL A 630 -11.13 7.28 1.12
CA VAL A 630 -12.38 6.70 1.65
C VAL A 630 -13.32 7.79 2.15
N SER A 631 -12.83 8.75 2.94
CA SER A 631 -13.68 9.86 3.41
C SER A 631 -14.16 10.79 2.28
N THR A 632 -13.35 11.02 1.25
CA THR A 632 -13.74 11.87 0.10
C THR A 632 -14.80 11.17 -0.76
N LEU A 633 -14.58 9.90 -1.10
CA LEU A 633 -15.47 9.14 -1.98
C LEU A 633 -16.73 8.67 -1.24
N MET A 634 -16.61 8.21 0.00
CA MET A 634 -17.71 7.56 0.72
C MET A 634 -18.35 8.43 1.80
N GLY A 635 -17.76 9.58 2.14
CA GLY A 635 -18.22 10.44 3.22
C GLY A 635 -19.50 11.25 2.93
N ASP A 636 -19.84 12.13 3.86
CA ASP A 636 -21.06 12.94 3.80
C ASP A 636 -20.93 14.21 2.97
N LYS A 637 -19.71 14.77 2.85
CA LYS A 637 -19.47 16.00 2.09
C LYS A 637 -19.53 15.73 0.58
N VAL A 638 -20.43 16.43 -0.13
CA VAL A 638 -20.64 16.25 -1.58
C VAL A 638 -19.59 16.97 -2.42
N ASP A 639 -19.21 18.20 -2.04
CA ASP A 639 -18.32 19.03 -2.87
C ASP A 639 -16.93 18.40 -3.10
N PRO A 640 -16.26 17.83 -2.08
CA PRO A 640 -14.96 17.18 -2.29
C PRO A 640 -15.07 15.99 -3.25
N ARG A 641 -16.14 15.20 -3.13
CA ARG A 641 -16.41 14.08 -4.05
C ARG A 641 -16.62 14.59 -5.48
N LYS A 642 -17.44 15.62 -5.65
CA LYS A 642 -17.72 16.20 -6.97
C LYS A 642 -16.44 16.71 -7.64
N ARG A 643 -15.60 17.43 -6.88
CA ARG A 643 -14.28 17.89 -7.37
C ARG A 643 -13.41 16.72 -7.80
N TRP A 644 -13.31 15.68 -6.96
CA TRP A 644 -12.54 14.48 -7.28
C TRP A 644 -13.03 13.83 -8.59
N ILE A 645 -14.35 13.70 -8.79
CA ILE A 645 -14.91 13.15 -10.04
C ILE A 645 -14.51 14.03 -11.24
N ILE A 646 -14.65 15.35 -11.14
CA ILE A 646 -14.29 16.29 -12.22
C ILE A 646 -12.81 16.18 -12.61
N GLU A 647 -11.94 15.98 -11.63
CA GLU A 647 -10.49 15.94 -11.84
C GLU A 647 -9.97 14.58 -12.32
N ASN A 648 -10.70 13.49 -12.06
CA ASN A 648 -10.20 12.11 -12.26
C ASN A 648 -11.01 11.28 -13.25
N VAL A 649 -12.25 11.68 -13.59
CA VAL A 649 -13.09 10.97 -14.57
C VAL A 649 -12.99 11.68 -15.90
N ASP A 650 -12.56 10.96 -16.93
CA ASP A 650 -12.64 11.44 -18.30
C ASP A 650 -14.08 11.33 -18.79
N PHE A 651 -14.75 12.47 -18.93
CA PHE A 651 -16.12 12.53 -19.42
C PHE A 651 -16.23 12.39 -20.94
N THR A 652 -15.11 12.44 -21.67
CA THR A 652 -15.12 12.33 -23.13
C THR A 652 -15.42 10.89 -23.60
N GLU A 653 -15.23 9.88 -22.76
CA GLU A 653 -15.64 8.49 -23.03
C GLU A 653 -17.16 8.25 -22.87
N TYR A 654 -17.93 9.24 -22.37
CA TYR A 654 -19.37 9.12 -22.11
C TYR A 654 -20.25 9.93 -23.07
N GLU A 655 -19.69 10.55 -24.11
CA GLU A 655 -20.48 11.09 -25.23
C GLU A 655 -20.85 9.96 -26.22
N GLU A 656 -21.87 9.18 -25.88
CA GLU A 656 -22.68 8.40 -26.85
C GLU A 656 -24.18 8.70 -26.69
#